data_AF-A0A2H5QER1-F1
#
_entry.id   AF-A0A2H5QER1-F1
#
_cell.length_a   1.000
_cell.length_b   1.000
_cell.length_c   1.000
_cell.angle_alpha   90.00
_cell.angle_beta   90.00
_cell.angle_gamma   90.00
#
_symmetry.space_group_name_H-M   'P 1'
#
loop_
_entity.id
_entity.type
_entity.pdbx_description
1 polymer ?
#
loop_
_entity_poly.entity_id
_entity_poly.type
_entity_poly.pdbx_seq_one_letter_code
_entity_poly.pdbx_strand_id
1 'polypeptide(L)'
;LVCIKIPGKTNDGVVRFLGSLQSLVQAQLFYWSNLELCIASDTVQVLMDALQVVSAATQIVTSMVGAVHALEQASRNLDEAPKRIRVLEDFVCDLENLMRRIKQKHVYKLHNPQLDHQLQSLNSLIERLHPKIRKARRMVSKSKIKNLAHVVWTSMAGDPLRKLLNSINDDLNWWLESQILAQNVEKVIELTAQEVPTRLKVKAEQGYPISSKSKFLRKLLEQEETHQVILIVGLSGIGKSCLARQVASDAPERFVGGAVELGFGQWCSRAACNGSKSDYQKRLARKISKFLVQIGFWKKIKDENSDLEYLCCLLQEALYGKSILILLDDVWEQDIVERFAKLYDNDCKYLVTTRNEAVYEITEAEKVELSKDDIMEISKSILLYHSLLAEEELPAAAESLLERCGHHPLTVAVMGKALRKELRSEKWEKAITDLSTFATCAPGPVSYVNEKEAENTLTIFGSFEFSLEAMPRDSRRLFIALAALSWAEPVPEACLEAIWSILGQKSLFSLAVCKLVEGSLLMKDDTDPLYQVHDMVSLYLDSKTNDSIQMLINGLKAEEIAFICPWFLIFGKENIKNIAEEKVEFSLGVSEEKLVIITIEAILQALMASKSISELEVSRICFSGILGPRIADLISRDSQSLTVVSAEAITNIFSKGDYCSYIPSLETTGAVDKLAGLLQKSEDPMIQTDILTVLTKLAEFGTPETVDKVLQSIPFDKLATLLSYDAKEWHENMFTILMSLAKVGKSKAVEKMFAFEIDKNLIKLLENGSEVVQHHAIVTLKAFYELAGSPANASLRPANLDLLPWQVRLRLERFMISDRTVPPSPKSQTFEDVIHMLLDGDNKQVQGAMQDLIPFLEKAGELKIRDMIIKSPLIAKLSELLQYAHPEQNSVRSESAFLLTKLACAGGEPCIKKFLEYDIIPELVKMMQCCVPEIQDSAYAALHQMFCSNGGLLVLDKIFRMGLIERMAQSLESKTVKTREVNMHCIVDIVELGKKAYLERMLSLQVVEKLVKIEKNSGGSGETLGEFLKGIDKCKHLSMAERRVMKQQVLRKESFPHTACYLVYPAPQRSTINLLPLATNSNSFGFLGLEATNEAIINGL
;
A
#
# COMPACT_ATOMS: atom_id res chain seq x y z
N LEU A 1 13.74 -29.37 -12.22
CA LEU A 1 14.94 -29.72 -13.02
C LEU A 1 14.67 -30.98 -13.86
N VAL A 2 14.33 -30.80 -15.14
CA VAL A 2 14.63 -31.75 -16.23
C VAL A 2 14.93 -30.87 -17.45
N CYS A 3 16.08 -31.07 -18.09
CA CYS A 3 16.53 -30.19 -19.17
C CYS A 3 15.94 -30.61 -20.53
N ILE A 4 15.36 -29.66 -21.26
CA ILE A 4 15.25 -29.73 -22.73
C ILE A 4 16.25 -28.73 -23.31
N LYS A 5 17.15 -29.23 -24.16
CA LYS A 5 18.33 -28.51 -24.66
C LYS A 5 18.01 -27.98 -26.06
N ILE A 6 17.78 -26.67 -26.20
CA ILE A 6 17.65 -26.00 -27.51
C ILE A 6 18.91 -25.17 -27.74
N PRO A 7 19.76 -25.49 -28.74
CA PRO A 7 20.98 -24.74 -28.99
C PRO A 7 20.68 -23.47 -29.81
N GLY A 8 21.21 -22.32 -29.38
CA GLY A 8 21.30 -21.11 -30.19
C GLY A 8 20.34 -19.97 -29.84
N LYS A 9 20.52 -19.34 -28.66
CA LYS A 9 20.27 -17.91 -28.41
C LYS A 9 20.98 -17.46 -27.11
N THR A 10 21.24 -16.16 -26.99
CA THR A 10 22.11 -15.53 -25.97
C THR A 10 21.45 -15.40 -24.58
N ASN A 11 22.27 -15.15 -23.55
CA ASN A 11 21.95 -15.38 -22.13
C ASN A 11 20.77 -14.59 -21.52
N ASP A 12 20.33 -13.46 -22.10
CA ASP A 12 19.29 -12.61 -21.47
C ASP A 12 17.91 -13.28 -21.36
N GLY A 13 17.62 -14.30 -22.18
CA GLY A 13 16.32 -14.97 -22.18
C GLY A 13 16.04 -15.85 -20.96
N VAL A 14 17.09 -16.35 -20.28
CA VAL A 14 16.94 -17.37 -19.22
C VAL A 14 16.53 -16.77 -17.88
N VAL A 15 16.90 -15.51 -17.61
CA VAL A 15 16.57 -14.80 -16.37
C VAL A 15 15.06 -14.55 -16.25
N ARG A 16 14.36 -14.27 -17.36
CA ARG A 16 12.91 -14.00 -17.35
C ARG A 16 12.04 -15.22 -17.08
N PHE A 17 12.52 -16.44 -17.32
CA PHE A 17 11.70 -17.66 -17.21
C PHE A 17 11.66 -18.25 -15.78
N LEU A 18 12.62 -17.91 -14.92
CA LEU A 18 12.69 -18.44 -13.56
C LEU A 18 11.77 -17.70 -12.57
N GLY A 19 11.46 -16.42 -12.82
CA GLY A 19 10.56 -15.62 -11.96
C GLY A 19 9.10 -16.11 -11.97
N SER A 20 8.65 -16.77 -13.05
CA SER A 20 7.25 -17.19 -13.21
C SER A 20 6.86 -18.48 -12.47
N LEU A 21 7.81 -19.17 -11.82
CA LEU A 21 7.57 -20.47 -11.17
C LEU A 21 7.45 -20.41 -9.64
N GLN A 22 7.87 -19.31 -8.99
CA GLN A 22 7.76 -19.12 -7.53
C GLN A 22 6.33 -18.74 -7.09
N SER A 23 5.58 -18.03 -7.95
CA SER A 23 4.23 -17.54 -7.67
C SER A 23 3.19 -18.65 -7.44
N LEU A 24 3.45 -19.87 -7.92
CA LEU A 24 2.47 -20.96 -7.97
C LEU A 24 2.42 -21.82 -6.70
N VAL A 25 3.44 -21.76 -5.83
CA VAL A 25 3.56 -22.64 -4.65
C VAL A 25 3.04 -21.98 -3.35
N GLN A 26 3.06 -20.65 -3.26
CA GLN A 26 2.60 -19.94 -2.05
C GLN A 26 1.07 -19.91 -1.87
N ALA A 27 0.30 -20.07 -2.93
CA ALA A 27 -1.17 -19.94 -2.90
C ALA A 27 -1.86 -21.02 -2.05
N GLN A 28 -1.16 -22.10 -1.69
CA GLN A 28 -1.77 -23.34 -1.18
C GLN A 28 -1.69 -23.54 0.34
N LEU A 29 -0.96 -22.70 1.09
CA LEU A 29 -0.65 -22.94 2.51
C LEU A 29 -1.29 -21.97 3.52
N PHE A 30 -1.90 -20.86 3.09
CA PHE A 30 -2.43 -19.84 4.01
C PHE A 30 -3.95 -19.97 4.30
N TYR A 31 -4.58 -21.06 3.87
CA TYR A 31 -6.06 -21.22 3.90
C TYR A 31 -6.59 -21.94 5.16
N TRP A 32 -5.73 -22.39 6.08
CA TRP A 32 -6.04 -23.49 7.02
C TRP A 32 -6.02 -23.14 8.52
N SER A 33 -5.95 -21.87 8.89
CA SER A 33 -5.30 -21.54 10.17
C SER A 33 -6.14 -21.41 11.44
N ASN A 34 -7.37 -20.81 11.45
CA ASN A 34 -7.80 -20.05 12.64
C ASN A 34 -9.31 -20.06 13.06
N LEU A 35 -9.98 -21.17 13.41
CA LEU A 35 -11.14 -21.26 14.36
C LEU A 35 -10.86 -22.59 15.10
N GLU A 36 -11.38 -22.83 16.28
CA GLU A 36 -12.57 -22.25 16.89
C GLU A 36 -12.21 -21.27 18.02
N LEU A 37 -13.04 -20.28 18.40
CA LEU A 37 -14.00 -20.35 19.52
C LEU A 37 -14.45 -18.87 19.77
N CYS A 38 -15.70 -18.47 20.09
CA CYS A 38 -16.85 -19.14 20.70
C CYS A 38 -18.20 -18.51 20.25
N ILE A 39 -19.17 -19.33 19.77
CA ILE A 39 -20.60 -19.19 20.14
C ILE A 39 -21.17 -20.62 20.24
N ALA A 40 -21.14 -21.23 21.43
CA ALA A 40 -21.49 -22.64 21.61
C ALA A 40 -22.51 -22.85 22.75
N SER A 41 -23.80 -22.73 22.44
CA SER A 41 -24.91 -23.35 23.20
C SER A 41 -26.22 -23.28 22.40
N ASP A 42 -26.80 -22.09 22.24
CA ASP A 42 -28.04 -21.88 21.47
C ASP A 42 -27.91 -22.21 19.98
N THR A 43 -26.74 -21.92 19.40
CA THR A 43 -26.34 -22.25 18.03
C THR A 43 -26.44 -23.74 17.74
N VAL A 44 -26.01 -24.60 18.67
CA VAL A 44 -25.99 -26.07 18.49
C VAL A 44 -27.41 -26.63 18.36
N GLN A 45 -28.34 -26.14 19.18
CA GLN A 45 -29.74 -26.56 19.11
C GLN A 45 -30.41 -26.10 17.81
N VAL A 46 -30.11 -24.88 17.35
CA VAL A 46 -30.61 -24.35 16.07
C VAL A 46 -29.99 -25.09 14.87
N LEU A 47 -28.70 -25.46 14.93
CA LEU A 47 -28.05 -26.30 13.92
C LEU A 47 -28.72 -27.67 13.83
N MET A 48 -29.06 -28.30 14.96
CA MET A 48 -29.73 -29.61 14.99
C MET A 48 -31.13 -29.57 14.39
N ASP A 49 -31.96 -28.57 14.72
CA ASP A 49 -33.27 -28.37 14.09
C ASP A 49 -33.11 -28.09 12.57
N ALA A 50 -32.10 -27.31 12.16
CA ALA A 50 -31.79 -27.04 10.75
C ALA A 50 -31.36 -28.30 9.97
N LEU A 51 -30.51 -29.15 10.58
CA LEU A 51 -30.02 -30.39 9.97
C LEU A 51 -31.17 -31.38 9.76
N GLN A 52 -32.07 -31.51 10.75
CA GLN A 52 -33.26 -32.37 10.64
C GLN A 52 -34.21 -31.89 9.53
N VAL A 53 -34.36 -30.58 9.38
CA VAL A 53 -35.13 -29.93 8.31
C VAL A 53 -34.56 -30.21 6.92
N VAL A 54 -33.25 -30.01 6.74
CA VAL A 54 -32.57 -30.28 5.46
C VAL A 54 -32.66 -31.77 5.12
N SER A 55 -32.49 -32.66 6.11
CA SER A 55 -32.63 -34.11 5.95
C SER A 55 -34.04 -34.51 5.47
N ALA A 56 -35.09 -33.99 6.10
CA ALA A 56 -36.47 -34.28 5.70
C ALA A 56 -36.79 -33.77 4.28
N ALA A 57 -36.34 -32.57 3.91
CA ALA A 57 -36.50 -32.03 2.57
C ALA A 57 -35.72 -32.86 1.52
N THR A 58 -34.49 -33.24 1.84
CA THR A 58 -33.63 -34.10 0.99
C THR A 58 -34.30 -35.46 0.72
N GLN A 59 -34.94 -36.06 1.71
CA GLN A 59 -35.64 -37.34 1.54
C GLN A 59 -36.85 -37.23 0.59
N ILE A 60 -37.63 -36.15 0.69
CA ILE A 60 -38.77 -35.90 -0.22
C ILE A 60 -38.27 -35.63 -1.65
N VAL A 61 -37.28 -34.75 -1.82
CA VAL A 61 -36.69 -34.42 -3.15
C VAL A 61 -36.09 -35.67 -3.81
N THR A 62 -35.41 -36.54 -3.05
CA THR A 62 -34.89 -37.83 -3.55
C THR A 62 -36.02 -38.77 -3.99
N SER A 63 -37.14 -38.79 -3.26
CA SER A 63 -38.33 -39.57 -3.64
C SER A 63 -38.99 -39.04 -4.92
N MET A 64 -38.97 -37.71 -5.12
CA MET A 64 -39.46 -37.07 -6.35
C MET A 64 -38.64 -37.44 -7.58
N VAL A 65 -37.31 -37.52 -7.47
CA VAL A 65 -36.43 -38.01 -8.56
C VAL A 65 -36.88 -39.40 -9.05
N GLY A 66 -37.16 -40.32 -8.13
CA GLY A 66 -37.71 -41.64 -8.45
C GLY A 66 -39.08 -41.57 -9.14
N ALA A 67 -39.96 -40.68 -8.70
CA ALA A 67 -41.28 -40.49 -9.31
C ALA A 67 -41.21 -39.85 -10.72
N VAL A 68 -40.27 -38.94 -10.97
CA VAL A 68 -40.01 -38.37 -12.30
C VAL A 68 -39.53 -39.45 -13.26
N HIS A 69 -38.62 -40.33 -12.84
CA HIS A 69 -38.16 -41.44 -13.69
C HIS A 69 -39.27 -42.46 -13.97
N ALA A 70 -40.13 -42.77 -12.99
CA ALA A 70 -41.31 -43.61 -13.22
C ALA A 70 -42.31 -42.97 -14.21
N LEU A 71 -42.47 -41.64 -14.19
CA LEU A 71 -43.27 -40.90 -15.17
C LEU A 71 -42.60 -40.88 -16.56
N GLU A 72 -41.27 -40.82 -16.65
CA GLU A 72 -40.53 -40.94 -17.91
C GLU A 72 -40.80 -42.30 -18.57
N GLN A 73 -40.74 -43.39 -17.81
CA GLN A 73 -41.06 -44.73 -18.31
C GLN A 73 -42.54 -44.88 -18.72
N ALA A 74 -43.46 -44.27 -17.97
CA ALA A 74 -44.90 -44.29 -18.25
C ALA A 74 -45.36 -43.28 -19.33
N SER A 75 -44.47 -42.40 -19.82
CA SER A 75 -44.80 -41.28 -20.73
C SER A 75 -45.55 -41.66 -22.01
N ARG A 76 -45.36 -42.88 -22.50
CA ARG A 76 -46.04 -43.43 -23.70
C ARG A 76 -47.45 -43.97 -23.42
N ASN A 77 -47.83 -44.15 -22.16
CA ASN A 77 -49.15 -44.65 -21.77
C ASN A 77 -50.06 -43.49 -21.34
N LEU A 78 -50.97 -43.10 -22.25
CA LEU A 78 -51.85 -41.93 -22.11
C LEU A 78 -52.83 -42.02 -20.92
N ASP A 79 -53.14 -43.21 -20.42
CA ASP A 79 -54.04 -43.40 -19.26
C ASP A 79 -53.30 -43.42 -17.91
N GLU A 80 -51.97 -43.63 -17.91
CA GLU A 80 -51.16 -43.75 -16.69
C GLU A 80 -50.32 -42.49 -16.42
N ALA A 81 -49.78 -41.84 -17.46
CA ALA A 81 -49.03 -40.58 -17.32
C ALA A 81 -49.79 -39.47 -16.55
N PRO A 82 -51.12 -39.25 -16.72
CA PRO A 82 -51.87 -38.27 -15.92
C PRO A 82 -51.87 -38.57 -14.42
N LYS A 83 -51.87 -39.86 -14.03
CA LYS A 83 -51.87 -40.27 -12.62
C LYS A 83 -50.50 -40.03 -11.99
N ARG A 84 -49.43 -40.37 -12.72
CA ARG A 84 -48.03 -40.16 -12.28
C ARG A 84 -47.67 -38.68 -12.15
N ILE A 85 -48.25 -37.81 -12.99
CA ILE A 85 -48.14 -36.35 -12.82
C ILE A 85 -48.79 -35.88 -11.51
N ARG A 86 -49.95 -36.42 -11.10
CA ARG A 86 -50.56 -36.06 -9.81
C ARG A 86 -49.67 -36.39 -8.62
N VAL A 87 -49.02 -37.56 -8.63
CA VAL A 87 -48.08 -37.95 -7.56
C VAL A 87 -46.92 -36.94 -7.42
N LEU A 88 -46.44 -36.35 -8.51
CA LEU A 88 -45.44 -35.27 -8.45
C LEU A 88 -46.00 -33.96 -7.90
N GLU A 89 -47.27 -33.65 -8.17
CA GLU A 89 -47.96 -32.47 -7.63
C GLU A 89 -48.21 -32.64 -6.11
N ASP A 90 -48.57 -33.85 -5.67
CA ASP A 90 -48.73 -34.19 -4.25
C ASP A 90 -47.41 -34.00 -3.48
N PHE A 91 -46.27 -34.49 -4.02
CA PHE A 91 -44.95 -34.27 -3.40
C PHE A 91 -44.53 -32.79 -3.33
N VAL A 92 -44.87 -31.97 -4.33
CA VAL A 92 -44.62 -30.52 -4.26
C VAL A 92 -45.42 -29.89 -3.12
N CYS A 93 -46.69 -30.28 -2.94
CA CYS A 93 -47.48 -29.82 -1.81
C CYS A 93 -46.92 -30.31 -0.46
N ASP A 94 -46.32 -31.49 -0.38
CA ASP A 94 -45.63 -31.96 0.83
C ASP A 94 -44.40 -31.11 1.18
N LEU A 95 -43.60 -30.71 0.18
CA LEU A 95 -42.48 -29.76 0.36
C LEU A 95 -42.98 -28.39 0.85
N GLU A 96 -44.05 -27.85 0.27
CA GLU A 96 -44.69 -26.60 0.72
C GLU A 96 -45.18 -26.70 2.17
N ASN A 97 -45.82 -27.82 2.53
CA ASN A 97 -46.34 -28.06 3.87
C ASN A 97 -45.21 -28.29 4.89
N LEU A 98 -44.07 -28.86 4.49
CA LEU A 98 -42.86 -28.91 5.31
C LEU A 98 -42.31 -27.50 5.54
N MET A 99 -42.07 -26.73 4.47
CA MET A 99 -41.58 -25.34 4.56
C MET A 99 -42.49 -24.46 5.42
N ARG A 100 -43.82 -24.56 5.25
CA ARG A 100 -44.81 -23.79 6.04
C ARG A 100 -44.73 -24.13 7.53
N ARG A 101 -44.62 -25.42 7.88
CA ARG A 101 -44.44 -25.86 9.27
C ARG A 101 -43.13 -25.35 9.87
N ILE A 102 -42.04 -25.32 9.11
CA ILE A 102 -40.73 -24.81 9.58
C ILE A 102 -40.78 -23.31 9.83
N LYS A 103 -41.30 -22.53 8.86
CA LYS A 103 -41.51 -21.09 9.01
C LYS A 103 -42.38 -20.78 10.23
N GLN A 104 -43.44 -21.56 10.48
CA GLN A 104 -44.30 -21.42 11.67
C GLN A 104 -43.62 -21.81 12.98
N LYS A 105 -42.79 -22.86 13.03
CA LYS A 105 -42.09 -23.29 14.25
C LYS A 105 -40.93 -22.34 14.65
N HIS A 106 -40.35 -21.60 13.70
CA HIS A 106 -39.16 -20.77 13.90
C HIS A 106 -39.37 -19.26 13.67
N VAL A 107 -40.62 -18.76 13.62
CA VAL A 107 -40.95 -17.33 13.38
C VAL A 107 -40.08 -16.38 14.23
N TYR A 108 -39.84 -16.74 15.49
CA TYR A 108 -39.12 -15.94 16.49
C TYR A 108 -37.61 -16.23 16.58
N LYS A 109 -37.07 -17.19 15.82
CA LYS A 109 -35.65 -17.58 15.81
C LYS A 109 -34.98 -17.44 14.43
N LEU A 110 -35.64 -16.75 13.49
CA LEU A 110 -35.21 -16.57 12.08
C LEU A 110 -34.04 -15.59 11.87
N HIS A 111 -33.14 -15.46 12.86
CA HIS A 111 -31.90 -14.69 12.74
C HIS A 111 -30.69 -15.52 12.27
N ASN A 112 -30.87 -16.81 11.99
CA ASN A 112 -29.83 -17.65 11.39
C ASN A 112 -29.90 -17.54 9.85
N PRO A 113 -28.95 -16.86 9.18
CA PRO A 113 -28.96 -16.70 7.72
C PRO A 113 -28.70 -18.01 6.97
N GLN A 114 -28.08 -19.00 7.61
CA GLN A 114 -27.89 -20.34 7.05
C GLN A 114 -29.23 -21.04 6.85
N LEU A 115 -30.05 -21.08 7.91
CA LEU A 115 -31.39 -21.69 7.86
C LEU A 115 -32.29 -20.94 6.86
N ASP A 116 -32.24 -19.61 6.83
CA ASP A 116 -33.05 -18.83 5.90
C ASP A 116 -32.59 -19.03 4.45
N HIS A 117 -31.28 -19.06 4.16
CA HIS A 117 -30.76 -19.39 2.83
C HIS A 117 -31.20 -20.80 2.38
N GLN A 118 -31.18 -21.79 3.27
CA GLN A 118 -31.66 -23.14 2.94
C GLN A 118 -33.18 -23.19 2.69
N LEU A 119 -33.97 -22.42 3.45
CA LEU A 119 -35.40 -22.28 3.21
C LEU A 119 -35.71 -21.53 1.91
N GLN A 120 -34.95 -20.49 1.57
CA GLN A 120 -35.05 -19.75 0.31
C GLN A 120 -34.65 -20.63 -0.88
N SER A 121 -33.60 -21.45 -0.74
CA SER A 121 -33.16 -22.43 -1.74
C SER A 121 -34.25 -23.48 -2.01
N LEU A 122 -34.85 -24.05 -0.96
CA LEU A 122 -35.98 -24.98 -1.09
C LEU A 122 -37.21 -24.30 -1.73
N ASN A 123 -37.51 -23.05 -1.36
CA ASN A 123 -38.60 -22.28 -1.96
C ASN A 123 -38.36 -22.02 -3.46
N SER A 124 -37.12 -21.69 -3.86
CA SER A 124 -36.70 -21.54 -5.26
C SER A 124 -36.85 -22.82 -6.08
N LEU A 125 -36.63 -23.99 -5.47
CA LEU A 125 -36.92 -25.28 -6.10
C LEU A 125 -38.43 -25.46 -6.32
N ILE A 126 -39.26 -25.24 -5.29
CA ILE A 126 -40.73 -25.36 -5.36
C ILE A 126 -41.32 -24.45 -6.45
N GLU A 127 -40.87 -23.19 -6.52
CA GLU A 127 -41.28 -22.20 -7.53
C GLU A 127 -40.86 -22.60 -8.96
N ARG A 128 -39.72 -23.27 -9.14
CA ARG A 128 -39.30 -23.81 -10.45
C ARG A 128 -40.08 -25.04 -10.88
N LEU A 129 -40.43 -25.92 -9.93
CA LEU A 129 -41.18 -27.16 -10.20
C LEU A 129 -42.63 -26.88 -10.61
N HIS A 130 -43.29 -25.92 -9.96
CA HIS A 130 -44.68 -25.52 -10.22
C HIS A 130 -45.05 -25.30 -11.70
N PRO A 131 -44.41 -24.36 -12.43
CA PRO A 131 -44.74 -24.10 -13.83
C PRO A 131 -44.37 -25.27 -14.74
N LYS A 132 -43.30 -26.03 -14.43
CA LYS A 132 -42.86 -27.19 -15.21
C LYS A 132 -43.87 -28.34 -15.10
N ILE A 133 -44.30 -28.71 -13.89
CA ILE A 133 -45.28 -29.78 -13.68
C ILE A 133 -46.67 -29.38 -14.23
N ARG A 134 -47.10 -28.13 -14.01
CA ARG A 134 -48.34 -27.60 -14.63
C ARG A 134 -48.29 -27.62 -16.16
N LYS A 135 -47.12 -27.42 -16.77
CA LYS A 135 -46.90 -27.53 -18.23
C LYS A 135 -46.94 -29.00 -18.69
N ALA A 136 -46.36 -29.93 -17.94
CA ALA A 136 -46.46 -31.36 -18.21
C ALA A 136 -47.93 -31.85 -18.17
N ARG A 137 -48.70 -31.48 -17.12
CA ARG A 137 -50.14 -31.78 -17.01
C ARG A 137 -50.91 -31.31 -18.26
N ARG A 138 -50.67 -30.08 -18.72
CA ARG A 138 -51.30 -29.48 -19.92
C ARG A 138 -50.88 -30.12 -21.25
N MET A 139 -49.75 -30.82 -21.30
CA MET A 139 -49.31 -31.58 -22.47
C MET A 139 -50.06 -32.91 -22.56
N VAL A 140 -50.21 -33.62 -21.45
CA VAL A 140 -50.89 -34.93 -21.40
C VAL A 140 -52.42 -34.79 -21.44
N SER A 141 -53.00 -33.68 -20.96
CA SER A 141 -54.46 -33.51 -20.88
C SER A 141 -55.17 -33.13 -22.19
N LYS A 142 -54.48 -33.03 -23.33
CA LYS A 142 -55.10 -32.63 -24.61
C LYS A 142 -55.74 -33.82 -25.32
N SER A 143 -57.02 -33.68 -25.66
CA SER A 143 -57.94 -34.77 -26.03
C SER A 143 -57.57 -35.57 -27.29
N LYS A 144 -58.04 -36.83 -27.28
CA LYS A 144 -57.82 -38.00 -28.18
C LYS A 144 -57.74 -37.81 -29.70
N ILE A 145 -57.94 -36.61 -30.27
CA ILE A 145 -58.07 -36.37 -31.72
C ILE A 145 -56.71 -36.05 -32.40
N LYS A 146 -55.65 -35.74 -31.64
CA LYS A 146 -54.29 -35.47 -32.19
C LYS A 146 -53.30 -36.64 -32.11
N ASN A 147 -53.77 -37.85 -31.79
CA ASN A 147 -52.89 -38.99 -31.49
C ASN A 147 -52.04 -39.47 -32.68
N LEU A 148 -52.49 -39.37 -33.93
CA LEU A 148 -51.63 -39.69 -35.10
C LEU A 148 -50.49 -38.67 -35.27
N ALA A 149 -50.80 -37.38 -35.14
CA ALA A 149 -49.81 -36.30 -35.31
C ALA A 149 -48.72 -36.34 -34.22
N HIS A 150 -49.06 -36.75 -33.00
CA HIS A 150 -48.09 -36.88 -31.92
C HIS A 150 -47.04 -37.96 -32.21
N VAL A 151 -47.46 -39.14 -32.70
CA VAL A 151 -46.55 -40.26 -33.02
C VAL A 151 -45.57 -39.86 -34.14
N VAL A 152 -46.05 -39.18 -35.20
CA VAL A 152 -45.19 -38.68 -36.28
C VAL A 152 -44.22 -37.60 -35.78
N TRP A 153 -44.67 -36.68 -34.93
CA TRP A 153 -43.82 -35.60 -34.40
C TRP A 153 -42.73 -36.10 -33.45
N THR A 154 -43.03 -37.13 -32.63
CA THR A 154 -42.03 -37.74 -31.74
C THR A 154 -40.88 -38.42 -32.49
N SER A 155 -41.10 -38.90 -33.71
CA SER A 155 -40.06 -39.49 -34.55
C SER A 155 -39.12 -38.47 -35.22
N MET A 156 -39.50 -37.19 -35.31
CA MET A 156 -38.68 -36.16 -36.00
C MET A 156 -38.08 -35.07 -35.09
N ALA A 157 -38.71 -34.70 -33.97
CA ALA A 157 -38.27 -33.56 -33.13
C ALA A 157 -37.79 -33.95 -31.71
N GLY A 158 -37.89 -35.23 -31.36
CA GLY A 158 -37.71 -35.74 -29.99
C GLY A 158 -38.87 -35.38 -29.06
N ASP A 159 -39.10 -36.22 -28.06
CA ASP A 159 -40.25 -36.11 -27.16
C ASP A 159 -40.21 -34.81 -26.31
N PRO A 160 -41.20 -33.90 -26.47
CA PRO A 160 -41.25 -32.65 -25.71
C PRO A 160 -41.52 -32.85 -24.21
N LEU A 161 -42.26 -33.91 -23.85
CA LEU A 161 -42.53 -34.26 -22.46
C LEU A 161 -41.25 -34.78 -21.82
N ARG A 162 -40.49 -35.66 -22.50
CA ARG A 162 -39.20 -36.14 -22.02
C ARG A 162 -38.20 -35.02 -21.77
N LYS A 163 -38.08 -34.05 -22.69
CA LYS A 163 -37.24 -32.84 -22.49
C LYS A 163 -37.63 -32.04 -21.24
N LEU A 164 -38.93 -31.96 -20.94
CA LEU A 164 -39.45 -31.29 -19.74
C LEU A 164 -39.21 -32.09 -18.45
N LEU A 165 -39.32 -33.43 -18.50
CA LEU A 165 -39.04 -34.31 -17.37
C LEU A 165 -37.55 -34.33 -17.00
N ASN A 166 -36.66 -34.37 -18.00
CA ASN A 166 -35.23 -34.20 -17.76
C ASN A 166 -34.97 -32.87 -17.03
N SER A 167 -35.51 -31.76 -17.53
CA SER A 167 -35.36 -30.44 -16.89
C SER A 167 -35.97 -30.32 -15.49
N ILE A 168 -36.89 -31.20 -15.10
CA ILE A 168 -37.38 -31.33 -13.72
C ILE A 168 -36.37 -32.14 -12.89
N ASN A 169 -35.87 -33.24 -13.43
CA ASN A 169 -34.86 -34.07 -12.78
C ASN A 169 -33.54 -33.29 -12.55
N ASP A 170 -33.14 -32.46 -13.50
CA ASP A 170 -31.95 -31.61 -13.41
C ASP A 170 -32.07 -30.60 -12.25
N ASP A 171 -33.23 -29.94 -12.09
CA ASP A 171 -33.49 -29.03 -10.95
C ASP A 171 -33.43 -29.77 -9.60
N LEU A 172 -33.99 -30.98 -9.52
CA LEU A 172 -34.02 -31.79 -8.29
C LEU A 172 -32.60 -32.25 -7.89
N ASN A 173 -31.83 -32.78 -8.84
CA ASN A 173 -30.46 -33.25 -8.57
C ASN A 173 -29.50 -32.09 -8.29
N TRP A 174 -29.60 -30.99 -9.02
CA TRP A 174 -28.84 -29.75 -8.74
C TRP A 174 -29.07 -29.26 -7.30
N TRP A 175 -30.30 -29.33 -6.81
CA TRP A 175 -30.61 -28.95 -5.44
C TRP A 175 -30.02 -29.94 -4.42
N LEU A 176 -30.10 -31.26 -4.66
CA LEU A 176 -29.49 -32.28 -3.80
C LEU A 176 -27.96 -32.14 -3.71
N GLU A 177 -27.28 -31.93 -4.84
CA GLU A 177 -25.82 -31.68 -4.88
C GLU A 177 -25.44 -30.41 -4.11
N SER A 178 -26.24 -29.35 -4.23
CA SER A 178 -26.03 -28.08 -3.50
C SER A 178 -26.09 -28.25 -1.97
N GLN A 179 -26.88 -29.20 -1.45
CA GLN A 179 -26.96 -29.47 0.00
C GLN A 179 -25.71 -30.20 0.52
N ILE A 180 -25.22 -31.18 -0.24
CA ILE A 180 -24.04 -31.99 0.13
C ILE A 180 -22.77 -31.11 0.16
N LEU A 181 -22.67 -30.11 -0.71
CA LEU A 181 -21.54 -29.19 -0.72
C LEU A 181 -21.52 -28.27 0.52
N ALA A 182 -22.68 -27.74 0.92
CA ALA A 182 -22.81 -26.78 2.02
C ALA A 182 -22.42 -27.40 3.38
N GLN A 183 -22.93 -28.59 3.71
CA GLN A 183 -22.70 -29.22 5.02
C GLN A 183 -21.23 -29.61 5.28
N ASN A 184 -20.45 -29.86 4.22
CA ASN A 184 -19.03 -30.22 4.35
C ASN A 184 -18.12 -28.99 4.45
N VAL A 185 -18.48 -27.89 3.77
CA VAL A 185 -17.72 -26.63 3.82
C VAL A 185 -17.98 -25.87 5.11
N GLU A 186 -19.22 -25.86 5.60
CA GLU A 186 -19.59 -25.17 6.85
C GLU A 186 -18.83 -25.73 8.06
N LYS A 187 -18.76 -27.06 8.23
CA LYS A 187 -18.00 -27.69 9.31
C LYS A 187 -16.50 -27.37 9.30
N VAL A 188 -15.91 -27.20 8.12
CA VAL A 188 -14.47 -26.89 8.01
C VAL A 188 -14.23 -25.40 8.21
N ILE A 189 -15.10 -24.53 7.69
CA ILE A 189 -14.99 -23.08 7.91
C ILE A 189 -15.28 -22.72 9.38
N GLU A 190 -16.25 -23.39 10.02
CA GLU A 190 -16.51 -23.21 11.44
C GLU A 190 -15.30 -23.65 12.29
N LEU A 191 -14.40 -24.49 11.73
CA LEU A 191 -13.04 -24.84 12.20
C LEU A 191 -11.89 -23.95 11.60
N THR A 192 -12.13 -22.78 10.95
CA THR A 192 -11.02 -21.92 10.41
C THR A 192 -11.07 -20.33 10.43
N ALA A 193 -12.06 -19.59 10.98
CA ALA A 193 -12.12 -18.09 10.94
C ALA A 193 -12.62 -17.25 12.18
N GLN A 194 -12.00 -17.35 13.36
CA GLN A 194 -12.13 -16.52 14.58
C GLN A 194 -10.87 -16.54 15.49
N GLU A 195 -10.06 -17.61 15.55
CA GLU A 195 -8.89 -17.74 16.47
C GLU A 195 -7.86 -16.58 16.36
N VAL A 196 -7.88 -15.74 15.31
CA VAL A 196 -6.83 -14.72 15.08
C VAL A 196 -7.35 -13.29 14.80
N PRO A 197 -7.06 -12.35 15.71
CA PRO A 197 -6.93 -10.92 15.46
C PRO A 197 -5.52 -10.53 14.96
N THR A 198 -5.39 -9.45 14.18
CA THR A 198 -4.10 -8.88 13.78
C THR A 198 -3.42 -8.10 14.91
N ARG A 199 -2.62 -8.79 15.72
CA ARG A 199 -1.77 -8.21 16.79
C ARG A 199 -0.61 -7.40 16.20
N LEU A 200 -0.25 -6.24 16.78
CA LEU A 200 1.05 -5.58 16.53
C LEU A 200 2.19 -6.52 16.95
N LYS A 201 3.31 -6.52 16.23
CA LYS A 201 4.44 -7.41 16.50
C LYS A 201 5.77 -6.67 16.44
N VAL A 202 6.62 -6.93 17.44
CA VAL A 202 8.05 -6.65 17.43
C VAL A 202 8.77 -7.84 16.79
N LYS A 203 9.77 -7.62 15.93
CA LYS A 203 10.63 -8.73 15.43
C LYS A 203 11.64 -9.11 16.52
N ALA A 204 11.77 -10.40 16.82
CA ALA A 204 12.87 -10.90 17.64
C ALA A 204 14.20 -10.85 16.86
N GLU A 205 15.31 -10.66 17.56
CA GLU A 205 16.65 -10.81 16.98
C GLU A 205 16.98 -12.30 16.75
N GLN A 206 17.32 -12.66 15.50
CA GLN A 206 17.64 -14.04 15.15
C GLN A 206 18.91 -14.52 15.86
N GLY A 207 18.77 -15.52 16.72
CA GLY A 207 19.87 -16.11 17.48
C GLY A 207 19.93 -15.69 18.94
N TYR A 208 19.06 -14.79 19.40
CA TYR A 208 18.94 -14.50 20.83
C TYR A 208 18.08 -15.57 21.54
N PRO A 209 18.62 -16.31 22.52
CA PRO A 209 18.00 -17.50 23.11
C PRO A 209 17.00 -17.17 24.22
N ILE A 210 15.97 -17.99 24.42
CA ILE A 210 14.92 -17.77 25.44
C ILE A 210 15.48 -18.09 26.83
N SER A 211 15.95 -17.07 27.54
CA SER A 211 16.57 -17.22 28.86
C SER A 211 15.56 -17.40 30.00
N SER A 212 16.03 -17.90 31.15
CA SER A 212 15.30 -17.84 32.42
C SER A 212 14.73 -16.45 32.73
N LYS A 213 15.52 -15.38 32.50
CA LYS A 213 15.09 -13.98 32.71
C LYS A 213 13.96 -13.53 31.79
N SER A 214 13.90 -14.03 30.56
CA SER A 214 12.78 -13.74 29.64
C SER A 214 11.44 -14.28 30.18
N LYS A 215 11.47 -15.44 30.85
CA LYS A 215 10.28 -16.04 31.50
C LYS A 215 9.86 -15.24 32.73
N PHE A 216 10.82 -14.73 33.52
CA PHE A 216 10.54 -13.83 34.63
C PHE A 216 9.87 -12.53 34.18
N LEU A 217 10.41 -11.89 33.12
CA LEU A 217 9.82 -10.67 32.53
C LEU A 217 8.41 -10.91 32.00
N ARG A 218 8.13 -12.05 31.38
CA ARG A 218 6.78 -12.42 30.91
C ARG A 218 5.79 -12.56 32.07
N LYS A 219 6.18 -13.26 33.14
CA LYS A 219 5.35 -13.38 34.35
C LYS A 219 5.03 -12.00 34.97
N LEU A 220 6.02 -11.11 35.03
CA LEU A 220 5.85 -9.74 35.49
C LEU A 220 4.91 -8.92 34.56
N LEU A 221 4.99 -9.19 33.25
CA LEU A 221 4.11 -8.69 32.20
C LEU A 221 2.77 -9.44 32.06
N GLU A 222 2.45 -10.37 32.95
CA GLU A 222 1.12 -11.01 33.06
C GLU A 222 0.35 -10.51 34.30
N GLN A 223 1.06 -10.18 35.38
CA GLN A 223 0.49 -9.65 36.62
C GLN A 223 -0.18 -8.27 36.42
N GLU A 224 -1.40 -8.10 36.91
CA GLU A 224 -2.16 -6.84 36.86
C GLU A 224 -1.61 -5.81 37.87
N GLU A 225 -1.28 -6.25 39.09
CA GLU A 225 -0.82 -5.42 40.21
C GLU A 225 0.61 -4.84 40.04
N THR A 226 1.36 -5.21 39.00
CA THR A 226 2.73 -4.70 38.81
C THR A 226 2.72 -3.27 38.27
N HIS A 227 3.82 -2.53 38.49
CA HIS A 227 4.02 -1.19 37.94
C HIS A 227 3.72 -1.13 36.43
N GLN A 228 3.16 0.00 35.95
CA GLN A 228 2.88 0.21 34.52
C GLN A 228 4.18 0.30 33.71
N VAL A 229 5.27 0.74 34.34
CA VAL A 229 6.63 0.79 33.80
C VAL A 229 7.49 -0.35 34.37
N ILE A 230 8.20 -1.05 33.50
CA ILE A 230 9.20 -2.07 33.85
C ILE A 230 10.54 -1.66 33.23
N LEU A 231 11.54 -1.38 34.06
CA LEU A 231 12.88 -0.95 33.67
C LEU A 231 13.83 -2.15 33.60
N ILE A 232 14.25 -2.54 32.39
CA ILE A 232 15.39 -3.44 32.20
C ILE A 232 16.67 -2.60 32.30
N VAL A 233 17.49 -2.89 33.31
CA VAL A 233 18.68 -2.11 33.67
C VAL A 233 19.96 -2.95 33.59
N GLY A 234 21.10 -2.27 33.48
CA GLY A 234 22.43 -2.89 33.40
C GLY A 234 23.37 -2.15 32.44
N LEU A 235 24.63 -2.58 32.37
CA LEU A 235 25.69 -1.91 31.63
C LEU A 235 25.50 -1.92 30.10
N SER A 236 26.29 -1.12 29.38
CA SER A 236 26.35 -1.13 27.92
C SER A 236 26.67 -2.53 27.34
N GLY A 237 26.10 -2.86 26.18
CA GLY A 237 26.41 -4.10 25.45
C GLY A 237 25.96 -5.42 26.10
N ILE A 238 25.20 -5.40 27.20
CA ILE A 238 24.85 -6.58 28.02
C ILE A 238 23.63 -7.38 27.52
N GLY A 239 22.91 -6.88 26.51
CA GLY A 239 21.77 -7.57 25.88
C GLY A 239 20.36 -7.13 26.28
N LYS A 240 20.19 -6.00 26.99
CA LYS A 240 18.88 -5.49 27.45
C LYS A 240 17.84 -5.39 26.33
N SER A 241 18.20 -4.75 25.23
CA SER A 241 17.33 -4.54 24.06
C SER A 241 16.93 -5.85 23.40
N CYS A 242 17.88 -6.77 23.25
CA CYS A 242 17.66 -8.11 22.71
C CYS A 242 16.64 -8.90 23.55
N LEU A 243 16.79 -8.89 24.88
CA LEU A 243 15.85 -9.48 25.84
C LEU A 243 14.46 -8.83 25.77
N ALA A 244 14.42 -7.50 25.69
CA ALA A 244 13.18 -6.74 25.61
C ALA A 244 12.41 -7.04 24.30
N ARG A 245 13.10 -7.05 23.15
CA ARG A 245 12.54 -7.44 21.85
C ARG A 245 12.06 -8.88 21.84
N GLN A 246 12.81 -9.80 22.44
CA GLN A 246 12.41 -11.20 22.56
C GLN A 246 11.10 -11.35 23.36
N VAL A 247 10.98 -10.66 24.49
CA VAL A 247 9.75 -10.67 25.29
C VAL A 247 8.58 -9.96 24.56
N ALA A 248 8.85 -8.87 23.86
CA ALA A 248 7.84 -8.13 23.10
C ALA A 248 7.38 -8.84 21.81
N SER A 249 8.24 -9.63 21.18
CA SER A 249 7.92 -10.36 19.94
C SER A 249 6.82 -11.41 20.09
N ASP A 250 6.65 -11.88 21.31
CA ASP A 250 5.68 -12.89 21.74
C ASP A 250 5.12 -12.44 23.10
N ALA A 251 4.47 -11.27 23.05
CA ALA A 251 3.89 -10.59 24.20
C ALA A 251 2.74 -11.41 24.83
N PRO A 252 2.58 -11.37 26.17
CA PRO A 252 1.47 -12.03 26.86
C PRO A 252 0.09 -11.71 26.30
N GLU A 253 -0.83 -12.68 26.34
CA GLU A 253 -2.12 -12.63 25.63
C GLU A 253 -3.03 -11.45 26.04
N ARG A 254 -2.84 -10.91 27.26
CA ARG A 254 -3.57 -9.73 27.72
C ARG A 254 -3.37 -8.50 26.84
N PHE A 255 -2.23 -8.39 26.16
CA PHE A 255 -1.95 -7.30 25.23
C PHE A 255 -2.65 -7.56 23.89
N VAL A 256 -3.97 -7.39 23.85
CA VAL A 256 -4.83 -7.68 22.69
C VAL A 256 -4.39 -6.88 21.45
N GLY A 257 -3.87 -5.66 21.65
CA GLY A 257 -3.29 -4.84 20.57
C GLY A 257 -1.91 -5.31 20.10
N GLY A 258 -1.27 -6.24 20.79
CA GLY A 258 0.09 -6.73 20.51
C GLY A 258 1.18 -5.85 21.12
N ALA A 259 2.34 -5.80 20.47
CA ALA A 259 3.51 -5.05 20.93
C ALA A 259 4.11 -4.12 19.85
N VAL A 260 4.70 -3.01 20.29
CA VAL A 260 5.31 -1.98 19.44
C VAL A 260 6.60 -1.44 20.07
N GLU A 261 7.58 -1.07 19.24
CA GLU A 261 8.91 -0.61 19.67
C GLU A 261 9.18 0.85 19.25
N LEU A 262 9.76 1.61 20.18
CA LEU A 262 10.22 2.99 20.01
C LEU A 262 11.62 3.15 20.61
N GLY A 263 12.65 3.11 19.77
CA GLY A 263 14.04 3.35 20.19
C GLY A 263 14.39 4.84 20.23
N PHE A 264 15.06 5.30 21.28
CA PHE A 264 15.48 6.70 21.48
C PHE A 264 16.96 6.90 21.13
N GLY A 265 17.86 6.16 21.80
CA GLY A 265 19.30 6.21 21.60
C GLY A 265 19.96 7.50 22.12
N GLN A 266 21.29 7.52 22.16
CA GLN A 266 22.07 8.66 22.68
C GLN A 266 21.77 9.97 21.92
N TRP A 267 21.43 9.89 20.64
CA TRP A 267 21.00 11.04 19.82
C TRP A 267 19.82 11.81 20.43
N CYS A 268 18.93 11.12 21.15
CA CYS A 268 17.78 11.72 21.84
C CYS A 268 18.10 12.05 23.31
N SER A 269 19.29 12.59 23.59
CA SER A 269 19.73 13.08 24.91
C SER A 269 20.07 14.57 24.89
N ARG A 270 20.04 15.21 26.05
CA ARG A 270 20.48 16.59 26.27
C ARG A 270 21.99 16.73 26.03
N ALA A 271 22.76 15.69 26.36
CA ALA A 271 24.20 15.63 26.09
C ALA A 271 24.52 15.70 24.59
N ALA A 272 23.82 14.92 23.76
CA ALA A 272 23.98 14.95 22.29
C ALA A 272 23.42 16.23 21.61
N CYS A 273 22.85 17.15 22.39
CA CYS A 273 22.40 18.47 21.96
C CYS A 273 23.27 19.61 22.53
N ASN A 274 24.45 19.32 23.09
CA ASN A 274 25.30 20.30 23.80
C ASN A 274 24.54 21.06 24.90
N GLY A 275 23.56 20.43 25.55
CA GLY A 275 22.67 21.04 26.53
C GLY A 275 21.52 21.88 25.94
N SER A 276 21.39 22.01 24.61
CA SER A 276 20.30 22.73 23.97
C SER A 276 18.95 22.06 24.23
N LYS A 277 18.15 22.69 25.12
CA LYS A 277 16.78 22.26 25.41
C LYS A 277 15.89 22.26 24.17
N SER A 278 16.03 23.26 23.30
CA SER A 278 15.22 23.39 22.07
C SER A 278 15.45 22.20 21.14
N ASP A 279 16.70 21.82 20.90
CA ASP A 279 17.02 20.75 19.94
C ASP A 279 16.74 19.36 20.52
N TYR A 280 16.92 19.18 21.84
CA TYR A 280 16.42 18.00 22.54
C TYR A 280 14.89 17.84 22.38
N GLN A 281 14.12 18.89 22.65
CA GLN A 281 12.66 18.86 22.52
C GLN A 281 12.21 18.56 21.08
N LYS A 282 12.87 19.13 20.06
CA LYS A 282 12.61 18.81 18.64
C LYS A 282 12.92 17.34 18.31
N ARG A 283 14.03 16.78 18.78
CA ARG A 283 14.40 15.37 18.55
C ARG A 283 13.38 14.42 19.20
N LEU A 284 12.95 14.71 20.43
CA LEU A 284 11.93 13.94 21.14
C LEU A 284 10.55 14.06 20.50
N ALA A 285 10.14 15.27 20.10
CA ALA A 285 8.89 15.52 19.37
C ALA A 285 8.80 14.70 18.06
N ARG A 286 9.91 14.59 17.31
CA ARG A 286 9.99 13.73 16.11
C ARG A 286 9.82 12.25 16.43
N LYS A 287 10.39 11.74 17.53
CA LYS A 287 10.21 10.34 17.97
C LYS A 287 8.75 10.05 18.36
N ILE A 288 8.14 10.91 19.19
CA ILE A 288 6.72 10.76 19.58
C ILE A 288 5.79 10.86 18.36
N SER A 289 6.06 11.78 17.43
CA SER A 289 5.30 11.89 16.17
C SER A 289 5.37 10.60 15.33
N LYS A 290 6.57 9.99 15.18
CA LYS A 290 6.72 8.68 14.51
C LYS A 290 5.97 7.56 15.25
N PHE A 291 5.94 7.60 16.58
CA PHE A 291 5.20 6.62 17.38
C PHE A 291 3.67 6.73 17.20
N LEU A 292 3.12 7.94 17.26
CA LEU A 292 1.70 8.21 16.99
C LEU A 292 1.26 7.65 15.63
N VAL A 293 2.13 7.78 14.63
CA VAL A 293 1.95 7.19 13.29
C VAL A 293 1.98 5.65 13.36
N GLN A 294 2.93 5.03 14.05
CA GLN A 294 2.98 3.55 14.21
C GLN A 294 1.70 2.98 14.87
N ILE A 295 1.12 3.64 15.88
CA ILE A 295 -0.08 3.18 16.59
C ILE A 295 -1.42 3.62 15.94
N GLY A 296 -1.37 4.13 14.70
CA GLY A 296 -2.57 4.46 13.89
C GLY A 296 -3.18 5.85 14.14
N PHE A 297 -2.54 6.72 14.93
CA PHE A 297 -3.05 8.03 15.33
C PHE A 297 -2.55 9.21 14.44
N TRP A 298 -3.00 9.25 13.19
CA TRP A 298 -2.41 10.15 12.15
C TRP A 298 -3.13 11.50 11.99
N LYS A 299 -4.35 11.67 12.55
CA LYS A 299 -5.30 12.71 12.11
C LYS A 299 -5.05 14.14 12.63
N LYS A 300 -4.02 14.38 13.45
CA LYS A 300 -3.79 15.69 14.12
C LYS A 300 -2.38 16.31 13.97
N ILE A 301 -1.39 15.60 13.44
CA ILE A 301 -0.02 16.13 13.29
C ILE A 301 0.01 17.07 12.07
N LYS A 302 0.06 18.39 12.31
CA LYS A 302 0.02 19.42 11.24
C LYS A 302 1.38 19.99 10.84
N ASP A 303 2.42 19.74 11.63
CA ASP A 303 3.77 20.31 11.43
C ASP A 303 4.83 19.43 12.10
N GLU A 304 6.02 19.30 11.49
CA GLU A 304 7.18 18.64 12.12
C GLU A 304 7.78 19.49 13.27
N ASN A 305 7.42 20.77 13.35
CA ASN A 305 7.73 21.68 14.47
C ASN A 305 6.60 21.72 15.53
N SER A 306 5.72 20.72 15.59
CA SER A 306 4.69 20.62 16.65
C SER A 306 5.33 20.62 18.05
N ASP A 307 4.75 21.38 18.98
CA ASP A 307 5.23 21.44 20.36
C ASP A 307 5.17 20.06 21.04
N LEU A 308 6.19 19.76 21.84
CA LEU A 308 6.35 18.48 22.52
C LEU A 308 5.19 18.20 23.47
N GLU A 309 4.69 19.22 24.16
CA GLU A 309 3.60 19.07 25.12
C GLU A 309 2.28 18.74 24.41
N TYR A 310 2.01 19.39 23.28
CA TYR A 310 0.87 19.07 22.42
C TYR A 310 0.91 17.61 21.94
N LEU A 311 2.09 17.12 21.52
CA LEU A 311 2.27 15.72 21.12
C LEU A 311 2.04 14.73 22.27
N CYS A 312 2.37 15.10 23.51
CA CYS A 312 2.06 14.28 24.69
C CYS A 312 0.55 14.20 24.94
N CYS A 313 -0.20 15.28 24.74
CA CYS A 313 -1.67 15.23 24.78
C CYS A 313 -2.26 14.31 23.70
N LEU A 314 -1.70 14.33 22.47
CA LEU A 314 -2.11 13.40 21.42
C LEU A 314 -1.77 11.93 21.75
N LEU A 315 -0.67 11.68 22.48
CA LEU A 315 -0.27 10.35 22.92
C LEU A 315 -1.25 9.77 23.94
N GLN A 316 -1.73 10.58 24.88
CA GLN A 316 -2.82 10.22 25.81
C GLN A 316 -4.11 9.85 25.04
N GLU A 317 -4.54 10.71 24.10
CA GLU A 317 -5.71 10.40 23.25
C GLU A 317 -5.52 9.11 22.42
N ALA A 318 -4.29 8.80 22.01
CA ALA A 318 -3.97 7.67 21.13
C ALA A 318 -3.91 6.32 21.86
N LEU A 319 -3.67 6.30 23.17
CA LEU A 319 -3.55 5.08 23.98
C LEU A 319 -4.76 4.81 24.89
N TYR A 320 -5.67 5.77 25.04
CA TYR A 320 -6.92 5.61 25.80
C TYR A 320 -7.67 4.31 25.46
N GLY A 321 -7.95 3.49 26.47
CA GLY A 321 -8.67 2.22 26.35
C GLY A 321 -7.96 1.12 25.56
N LYS A 322 -6.64 1.22 25.32
CA LYS A 322 -5.85 0.18 24.63
C LYS A 322 -5.06 -0.66 25.61
N SER A 323 -4.90 -1.96 25.31
CA SER A 323 -3.88 -2.83 25.89
C SER A 323 -2.83 -3.20 24.86
N ILE A 324 -1.65 -2.58 24.98
CA ILE A 324 -0.48 -2.76 24.10
C ILE A 324 0.78 -2.84 24.99
N LEU A 325 1.71 -3.72 24.62
CA LEU A 325 3.07 -3.70 25.18
C LEU A 325 3.94 -2.72 24.39
N ILE A 326 4.39 -1.65 25.05
CA ILE A 326 5.17 -0.58 24.43
C ILE A 326 6.63 -0.69 24.90
N LEU A 327 7.52 -1.04 23.98
CA LEU A 327 8.97 -1.11 24.22
C LEU A 327 9.62 0.26 23.97
N LEU A 328 10.14 0.90 25.02
CA LEU A 328 10.95 2.12 24.93
C LEU A 328 12.44 1.74 25.01
N ASP A 329 13.14 1.69 23.88
CA ASP A 329 14.50 1.16 23.79
C ASP A 329 15.60 2.26 23.86
N ASP A 330 16.70 1.94 24.54
CA ASP A 330 17.85 2.79 24.90
C ASP A 330 17.42 4.21 25.33
N VAL A 331 16.70 4.30 26.46
CA VAL A 331 16.26 5.58 27.04
C VAL A 331 17.37 6.22 27.87
N TRP A 332 17.77 7.44 27.49
CA TRP A 332 18.84 8.21 28.15
C TRP A 332 18.35 9.28 29.12
N GLU A 333 17.07 9.67 29.08
CA GLU A 333 16.56 10.84 29.82
C GLU A 333 15.30 10.47 30.61
N GLN A 334 15.27 10.82 31.91
CA GLN A 334 14.20 10.46 32.83
C GLN A 334 12.84 11.02 32.39
N ASP A 335 12.81 12.23 31.83
CA ASP A 335 11.57 12.90 31.41
C ASP A 335 10.89 12.23 30.19
N ILE A 336 11.56 11.29 29.52
CA ILE A 336 10.92 10.40 28.55
C ILE A 336 10.04 9.40 29.29
N VAL A 337 10.59 8.65 30.26
CA VAL A 337 9.85 7.62 31.01
C VAL A 337 8.67 8.24 31.75
N GLU A 338 8.88 9.38 32.41
CA GLU A 338 7.80 10.09 33.12
C GLU A 338 6.62 10.48 32.21
N ARG A 339 6.87 10.84 30.95
CA ARG A 339 5.82 11.23 30.00
C ARG A 339 4.93 10.05 29.58
N PHE A 340 5.48 8.84 29.54
CA PHE A 340 4.71 7.61 29.30
C PHE A 340 4.05 7.09 30.60
N ALA A 341 4.73 7.19 31.75
CA ALA A 341 4.19 6.78 33.05
C ALA A 341 2.98 7.62 33.50
N LYS A 342 2.91 8.89 33.09
CA LYS A 342 1.77 9.79 33.38
C LYS A 342 0.53 9.55 32.51
N LEU A 343 0.55 8.54 31.62
CA LEU A 343 -0.56 8.25 30.73
C LEU A 343 -1.60 7.33 31.41
N TYR A 344 -2.79 7.86 31.60
CA TYR A 344 -3.90 7.25 32.35
C TYR A 344 -4.94 6.57 31.44
N ASP A 345 -5.92 5.88 32.02
CA ASP A 345 -7.04 5.22 31.32
C ASP A 345 -6.61 4.33 30.13
N ASN A 346 -5.54 3.55 30.31
CA ASN A 346 -5.05 2.57 29.34
C ASN A 346 -4.47 1.35 30.06
N ASP A 347 -4.62 0.18 29.44
CA ASP A 347 -4.11 -1.11 29.92
C ASP A 347 -2.75 -1.44 29.26
N CYS A 348 -1.99 -0.41 28.87
CA CYS A 348 -0.68 -0.56 28.27
C CYS A 348 0.41 -0.72 29.34
N LYS A 349 1.47 -1.47 29.00
CA LYS A 349 2.68 -1.59 29.84
C LYS A 349 3.89 -1.06 29.06
N TYR A 350 4.74 -0.31 29.75
CA TYR A 350 5.94 0.30 29.20
C TYR A 350 7.16 -0.55 29.62
N LEU A 351 7.68 -1.35 28.69
CA LEU A 351 8.93 -2.07 28.87
C LEU A 351 10.07 -1.15 28.43
N VAL A 352 10.91 -0.71 29.36
CA VAL A 352 11.91 0.33 29.11
C VAL A 352 13.29 -0.27 29.27
N THR A 353 14.20 -0.04 28.32
CA THR A 353 15.61 -0.39 28.48
C THR A 353 16.44 0.87 28.76
N THR A 354 17.31 0.81 29.78
CA THR A 354 18.21 1.92 30.06
C THR A 354 19.55 1.45 30.64
N ARG A 355 20.55 2.32 30.50
CA ARG A 355 21.88 2.23 31.11
C ARG A 355 22.20 3.45 31.99
N ASN A 356 21.36 4.49 31.97
CA ASN A 356 21.63 5.72 32.69
C ASN A 356 21.08 5.61 34.13
N GLU A 357 21.96 5.84 35.11
CA GLU A 357 21.62 5.74 36.53
C GLU A 357 20.45 6.65 36.92
N ALA A 358 20.43 7.89 36.40
CA ALA A 358 19.34 8.83 36.64
C ALA A 358 17.96 8.34 36.12
N VAL A 359 17.93 7.45 35.12
CA VAL A 359 16.67 6.89 34.59
C VAL A 359 16.19 5.72 35.45
N TYR A 360 17.10 4.95 36.08
CA TYR A 360 16.69 3.85 36.95
C TYR A 360 16.26 4.28 38.35
N GLU A 361 16.50 5.52 38.77
CA GLU A 361 16.11 5.99 40.12
C GLU A 361 14.60 6.17 40.31
N ILE A 362 13.82 6.15 39.22
CA ILE A 362 12.34 6.21 39.24
C ILE A 362 11.79 5.16 40.23
N THR A 363 11.02 5.64 41.21
CA THR A 363 10.45 4.82 42.31
C THR A 363 9.18 4.09 41.93
N GLU A 364 8.47 4.55 40.90
CA GLU A 364 7.17 4.05 40.43
C GLU A 364 7.31 3.00 39.30
N ALA A 365 8.47 2.36 39.19
CA ALA A 365 8.82 1.45 38.12
C ALA A 365 9.48 0.17 38.66
N GLU A 366 9.07 -0.98 38.11
CA GLU A 366 9.64 -2.27 38.49
C GLU A 366 11.02 -2.47 37.84
N LYS A 367 12.04 -2.79 38.63
CA LYS A 367 13.43 -2.83 38.15
C LYS A 367 13.88 -4.27 37.92
N VAL A 368 14.31 -4.58 36.71
CA VAL A 368 14.78 -5.90 36.29
C VAL A 368 16.22 -5.79 35.80
N GLU A 369 17.16 -6.05 36.69
CA GLU A 369 18.58 -6.11 36.37
C GLU A 369 18.97 -7.50 35.82
N LEU A 370 19.87 -7.52 34.84
CA LEU A 370 20.49 -8.75 34.35
C LEU A 370 21.62 -9.19 35.31
N SER A 371 21.42 -10.31 36.00
CA SER A 371 22.42 -10.89 36.91
C SER A 371 23.55 -11.56 36.14
N LYS A 372 24.70 -11.82 36.79
CA LYS A 372 25.83 -12.51 36.14
C LYS A 372 25.38 -13.85 35.55
N ASP A 373 24.58 -14.62 36.29
CA ASP A 373 24.11 -15.95 35.86
C ASP A 373 23.19 -15.87 34.63
N ASP A 374 22.28 -14.88 34.57
CA ASP A 374 21.43 -14.64 33.38
C ASP A 374 22.30 -14.43 32.13
N ILE A 375 23.35 -13.62 32.25
CA ILE A 375 24.23 -13.25 31.14
C ILE A 375 25.11 -14.44 30.72
N MET A 376 25.54 -15.28 31.67
CA MET A 376 26.26 -16.53 31.39
C MET A 376 25.38 -17.53 30.63
N GLU A 377 24.12 -17.72 31.03
CA GLU A 377 23.13 -18.55 30.32
C GLU A 377 22.93 -18.05 28.87
N ILE A 378 22.62 -16.76 28.72
CA ILE A 378 22.38 -16.11 27.43
C ILE A 378 23.60 -16.24 26.51
N SER A 379 24.79 -15.88 27.00
CA SER A 379 26.01 -15.89 26.19
C SER A 379 26.42 -17.29 25.73
N LYS A 380 26.32 -18.32 26.59
CA LYS A 380 26.59 -19.71 26.19
C LYS A 380 25.65 -20.15 25.06
N SER A 381 24.36 -19.84 25.17
CA SER A 381 23.38 -20.20 24.14
C SER A 381 23.55 -19.40 22.83
N ILE A 382 23.99 -18.14 22.88
CA ILE A 382 24.38 -17.34 21.70
C ILE A 382 25.62 -17.96 21.01
N LEU A 383 26.62 -18.39 21.79
CA LEU A 383 27.82 -19.04 21.27
C LEU A 383 27.48 -20.33 20.51
N LEU A 384 26.62 -21.19 21.08
CA LEU A 384 26.14 -22.40 20.42
C LEU A 384 25.44 -22.10 19.09
N TYR A 385 24.47 -21.17 19.11
CA TYR A 385 23.71 -20.79 17.92
C TYR A 385 24.60 -20.28 16.78
N HIS A 386 25.59 -19.44 17.10
CA HIS A 386 26.45 -18.82 16.09
C HIS A 386 27.63 -19.70 15.63
N SER A 387 28.17 -20.53 16.52
CA SER A 387 29.19 -21.51 16.15
C SER A 387 28.62 -22.69 15.35
N LEU A 388 27.31 -22.95 15.42
CA LEU A 388 26.68 -24.17 14.89
C LEU A 388 27.30 -25.45 15.45
N LEU A 389 27.62 -25.43 16.75
CA LEU A 389 28.10 -26.58 17.51
C LEU A 389 27.03 -27.01 18.52
N ALA A 390 26.95 -28.31 18.80
CA ALA A 390 26.24 -28.83 19.95
C ALA A 390 27.01 -28.54 21.26
N GLU A 391 26.37 -28.68 22.42
CA GLU A 391 27.02 -28.40 23.71
C GLU A 391 28.14 -29.40 24.00
N GLU A 392 28.01 -30.63 23.52
CA GLU A 392 29.01 -31.70 23.60
C GLU A 392 30.18 -31.51 22.60
N GLU A 393 30.03 -30.62 21.62
CA GLU A 393 31.05 -30.30 20.60
C GLU A 393 31.91 -29.08 20.98
N LEU A 394 31.54 -28.33 22.02
CA LEU A 394 32.31 -27.18 22.50
C LEU A 394 33.65 -27.62 23.14
N PRO A 395 34.80 -27.09 22.69
CA PRO A 395 36.08 -27.30 23.38
C PRO A 395 36.07 -26.69 24.79
N ALA A 396 36.91 -27.20 25.70
CA ALA A 396 37.06 -26.64 27.05
C ALA A 396 37.44 -25.14 27.06
N ALA A 397 38.14 -24.67 26.02
CA ALA A 397 38.46 -23.26 25.79
C ALA A 397 37.21 -22.36 25.57
N ALA A 398 36.02 -22.91 25.33
CA ALA A 398 34.80 -22.14 25.12
C ALA A 398 34.38 -21.32 26.36
N GLU A 399 34.59 -21.83 27.57
CA GLU A 399 34.31 -21.07 28.81
C GLU A 399 35.28 -19.90 28.97
N SER A 400 36.58 -20.14 28.75
CA SER A 400 37.62 -19.09 28.70
C SER A 400 37.33 -18.02 27.64
N LEU A 401 36.76 -18.41 26.49
CA LEU A 401 36.33 -17.47 25.46
C LEU A 401 35.15 -16.61 25.94
N LEU A 402 34.13 -17.19 26.57
CA LEU A 402 32.97 -16.47 27.08
C LEU A 402 33.34 -15.43 28.15
N GLU A 403 34.18 -15.82 29.11
CA GLU A 403 34.73 -14.90 30.12
C GLU A 403 35.59 -13.81 29.45
N ARG A 404 36.44 -14.13 28.45
CA ARG A 404 37.21 -13.10 27.72
C ARG A 404 36.35 -12.16 26.87
N CYS A 405 35.18 -12.62 26.42
CA CYS A 405 34.18 -11.80 25.73
C CYS A 405 33.39 -10.87 26.68
N GLY A 406 33.62 -10.92 28.00
CA GLY A 406 32.79 -10.25 29.01
C GLY A 406 31.34 -10.72 28.99
N HIS A 407 31.08 -11.91 28.42
CA HIS A 407 29.75 -12.45 28.09
C HIS A 407 28.84 -11.51 27.25
N HIS A 408 29.38 -10.48 26.57
CA HIS A 408 28.60 -9.56 25.77
C HIS A 408 27.94 -10.25 24.56
N PRO A 409 26.59 -10.28 24.42
CA PRO A 409 25.88 -10.96 23.34
C PRO A 409 26.43 -10.72 21.93
N LEU A 410 26.72 -9.47 21.58
CA LEU A 410 27.23 -9.12 20.24
C LEU A 410 28.67 -9.61 20.03
N THR A 411 29.54 -9.47 21.02
CA THR A 411 30.91 -10.00 20.99
C THR A 411 30.91 -11.53 20.87
N VAL A 412 30.08 -12.21 21.67
CA VAL A 412 29.96 -13.67 21.64
C VAL A 412 29.37 -14.15 20.32
N ALA A 413 28.43 -13.42 19.73
CA ALA A 413 27.95 -13.69 18.38
C ALA A 413 29.05 -13.55 17.31
N VAL A 414 29.85 -12.47 17.37
CA VAL A 414 30.99 -12.26 16.47
C VAL A 414 32.01 -13.40 16.58
N MET A 415 32.45 -13.74 17.81
CA MET A 415 33.44 -14.80 18.04
C MET A 415 32.89 -16.19 17.67
N GLY A 416 31.63 -16.49 18.03
CA GLY A 416 30.97 -17.75 17.67
C GLY A 416 30.87 -17.94 16.16
N LYS A 417 30.50 -16.89 15.40
CA LYS A 417 30.48 -16.97 13.94
C LYS A 417 31.88 -17.07 13.31
N ALA A 418 32.92 -16.51 13.94
CA ALA A 418 34.30 -16.68 13.50
C ALA A 418 34.82 -18.12 13.74
N LEU A 419 34.34 -18.78 14.79
CA LEU A 419 34.67 -20.16 15.18
C LEU A 419 33.65 -21.19 14.66
N ARG A 420 32.88 -20.85 13.62
CA ARG A 420 31.77 -21.65 13.11
C ARG A 420 32.23 -23.04 12.63
N LYS A 421 31.68 -24.09 13.26
CA LYS A 421 32.02 -25.52 13.07
C LYS A 421 33.49 -25.87 13.35
N GLU A 422 34.19 -25.07 14.17
CA GLU A 422 35.58 -25.33 14.51
C GLU A 422 35.70 -26.12 15.82
N LEU A 423 36.24 -27.33 15.74
CA LEU A 423 36.39 -28.25 16.89
C LEU A 423 37.81 -28.25 17.50
N ARG A 424 38.78 -27.58 16.86
CA ARG A 424 40.20 -27.63 17.27
C ARG A 424 40.49 -26.62 18.37
N SER A 425 40.80 -27.11 19.57
CA SER A 425 41.08 -26.26 20.74
C SER A 425 42.17 -25.21 20.49
N GLU A 426 43.18 -25.51 19.67
CA GLU A 426 44.27 -24.57 19.36
C GLU A 426 43.79 -23.31 18.65
N LYS A 427 42.70 -23.40 17.86
CA LYS A 427 42.10 -22.21 17.22
C LYS A 427 41.29 -21.36 18.19
N TRP A 428 40.67 -21.98 19.19
CA TRP A 428 39.92 -21.29 20.24
C TRP A 428 40.88 -20.53 21.17
N GLU A 429 41.96 -21.17 21.62
CA GLU A 429 43.03 -20.52 22.40
C GLU A 429 43.69 -19.37 21.62
N LYS A 430 43.90 -19.55 20.30
CA LYS A 430 44.38 -18.46 19.45
C LYS A 430 43.37 -17.31 19.38
N ALA A 431 42.08 -17.59 19.21
CA ALA A 431 41.04 -16.57 19.15
C ALA A 431 40.94 -15.77 20.47
N ILE A 432 41.12 -16.41 21.63
CA ILE A 432 41.22 -15.75 22.95
C ILE A 432 42.45 -14.84 23.00
N THR A 433 43.60 -15.32 22.53
CA THR A 433 44.87 -14.55 22.51
C THR A 433 44.78 -13.34 21.58
N ASP A 434 44.23 -13.55 20.37
CA ASP A 434 44.05 -12.52 19.36
C ASP A 434 43.05 -11.45 19.87
N LEU A 435 41.86 -11.84 20.35
CA LEU A 435 40.87 -10.94 20.96
C LEU A 435 41.47 -10.14 22.12
N SER A 436 42.29 -10.79 22.96
CA SER A 436 42.98 -10.11 24.06
C SER A 436 43.93 -9.03 23.57
N THR A 437 44.66 -9.31 22.49
CA THR A 437 45.56 -8.36 21.84
C THR A 437 44.75 -7.17 21.28
N PHE A 438 43.71 -7.45 20.50
CA PHE A 438 42.89 -6.41 19.88
C PHE A 438 42.14 -5.52 20.88
N ALA A 439 41.62 -6.08 21.98
CA ALA A 439 40.99 -5.28 23.04
C ALA A 439 42.00 -4.34 23.73
N THR A 440 43.26 -4.73 23.85
CA THR A 440 44.33 -3.88 24.42
C THR A 440 44.76 -2.77 23.46
N CYS A 441 44.58 -2.97 22.15
CA CYS A 441 44.90 -1.99 21.10
C CYS A 441 43.68 -1.20 20.59
N ALA A 442 42.47 -1.48 21.09
CA ALA A 442 41.25 -0.85 20.62
C ALA A 442 41.23 0.66 20.94
N PRO A 443 40.69 1.51 20.05
CA PRO A 443 40.56 2.94 20.32
C PRO A 443 39.58 3.17 21.49
N GLY A 444 40.06 3.82 22.55
CA GLY A 444 39.24 4.15 23.72
C GLY A 444 38.08 5.09 23.35
N PRO A 445 36.85 4.85 23.85
CA PRO A 445 35.71 5.68 23.51
C PRO A 445 35.77 7.04 24.23
N VAL A 446 35.53 8.13 23.49
CA VAL A 446 35.73 9.51 23.96
C VAL A 446 34.55 10.05 24.80
N SER A 447 33.47 9.27 24.99
CA SER A 447 32.17 9.77 25.49
C SER A 447 31.46 8.95 26.57
N TYR A 448 32.14 7.99 27.23
CA TYR A 448 31.55 7.22 28.34
C TYR A 448 32.04 7.70 29.71
N VAL A 449 31.15 7.65 30.71
CA VAL A 449 31.26 8.45 31.94
C VAL A 449 31.95 7.70 33.09
N ASN A 450 32.17 6.40 32.97
CA ASN A 450 32.79 5.57 34.01
C ASN A 450 33.82 4.56 33.46
N GLU A 451 34.77 4.15 34.30
CA GLU A 451 35.91 3.28 33.92
C GLU A 451 35.46 1.86 33.52
N LYS A 452 34.38 1.34 34.12
CA LYS A 452 33.87 -0.01 33.82
C LYS A 452 33.21 -0.12 32.44
N GLU A 453 32.48 0.90 32.00
CA GLU A 453 31.94 0.93 30.63
C GLU A 453 33.04 1.11 29.58
N ALA A 454 34.15 1.78 29.92
CA ALA A 454 35.30 1.88 29.03
C ALA A 454 35.94 0.50 28.78
N GLU A 455 36.20 -0.30 29.83
CA GLU A 455 36.78 -1.65 29.69
C GLU A 455 35.87 -2.63 28.91
N ASN A 456 34.57 -2.61 29.19
CA ASN A 456 33.58 -3.38 28.44
C ASN A 456 33.52 -2.95 26.96
N THR A 457 33.55 -1.64 26.68
CA THR A 457 33.54 -1.11 25.31
C THR A 457 34.81 -1.46 24.55
N LEU A 458 35.98 -1.44 25.19
CA LEU A 458 37.26 -1.88 24.61
C LEU A 458 37.21 -3.37 24.22
N THR A 459 36.58 -4.22 25.03
CA THR A 459 36.39 -5.65 24.73
C THR A 459 35.46 -5.85 23.52
N ILE A 460 34.36 -5.10 23.45
CA ILE A 460 33.44 -5.11 22.30
C ILE A 460 34.16 -4.63 21.02
N PHE A 461 34.86 -3.50 21.08
CA PHE A 461 35.61 -2.95 19.94
C PHE A 461 36.76 -3.87 19.50
N GLY A 462 37.47 -4.48 20.44
CA GLY A 462 38.48 -5.50 20.16
C GLY A 462 37.92 -6.72 19.40
N SER A 463 36.66 -7.10 19.67
CA SER A 463 35.99 -8.17 18.92
C SER A 463 35.61 -7.77 17.50
N PHE A 464 35.27 -6.50 17.26
CA PHE A 464 35.05 -5.98 15.91
C PHE A 464 36.36 -5.91 15.12
N GLU A 465 37.45 -5.44 15.73
CA GLU A 465 38.77 -5.41 15.09
C GLU A 465 39.26 -6.84 14.78
N PHE A 466 39.09 -7.81 15.69
CA PHE A 466 39.34 -9.23 15.43
C PHE A 466 38.55 -9.75 14.22
N SER A 467 37.25 -9.44 14.15
CA SER A 467 36.40 -9.83 13.02
C SER A 467 36.85 -9.20 11.71
N LEU A 468 37.25 -7.92 11.75
CA LEU A 468 37.70 -7.17 10.57
C LEU A 468 39.06 -7.63 10.04
N GLU A 469 40.00 -8.00 10.90
CA GLU A 469 41.26 -8.62 10.47
C GLU A 469 41.08 -10.06 9.95
N ALA A 470 40.06 -10.78 10.45
CA ALA A 470 39.67 -12.08 9.90
C ALA A 470 38.90 -11.99 8.56
N MET A 471 38.41 -10.80 8.18
CA MET A 471 37.63 -10.61 6.95
C MET A 471 38.51 -10.47 5.69
N PRO A 472 37.97 -10.80 4.50
CA PRO A 472 38.59 -10.44 3.23
C PRO A 472 38.87 -8.93 3.17
N ARG A 473 40.03 -8.56 2.60
CA ARG A 473 40.48 -7.16 2.46
C ARG A 473 39.39 -6.22 1.94
N ASP A 474 38.61 -6.71 0.98
CA ASP A 474 37.52 -6.00 0.33
C ASP A 474 36.32 -5.74 1.25
N SER A 475 35.88 -6.72 2.04
CA SER A 475 34.84 -6.53 3.05
C SER A 475 35.29 -5.55 4.15
N ARG A 476 36.54 -5.67 4.64
CA ARG A 476 37.09 -4.72 5.62
C ARG A 476 37.13 -3.30 5.08
N ARG A 477 37.54 -3.09 3.82
CA ARG A 477 37.51 -1.77 3.16
C ARG A 477 36.09 -1.23 3.01
N LEU A 478 35.13 -2.06 2.61
CA LEU A 478 33.73 -1.65 2.55
C LEU A 478 33.24 -1.22 3.94
N PHE A 479 33.49 -2.02 4.99
CA PHE A 479 33.04 -1.67 6.34
C PHE A 479 33.61 -0.33 6.84
N ILE A 480 34.91 -0.07 6.64
CA ILE A 480 35.51 1.22 6.99
C ILE A 480 34.84 2.36 6.21
N ALA A 481 34.50 2.16 4.93
CA ALA A 481 33.83 3.17 4.11
C ALA A 481 32.42 3.53 4.61
N LEU A 482 31.73 2.57 5.24
CA LEU A 482 30.39 2.77 5.81
C LEU A 482 30.40 3.66 7.05
N ALA A 483 31.58 4.01 7.60
CA ALA A 483 31.69 5.01 8.66
C ALA A 483 31.36 6.43 8.20
N ALA A 484 31.31 6.69 6.89
CA ALA A 484 30.84 7.97 6.35
C ALA A 484 29.32 8.18 6.48
N LEU A 485 28.55 7.10 6.66
CA LEU A 485 27.09 7.13 6.64
C LEU A 485 26.49 7.39 8.03
N SER A 486 25.32 8.04 8.04
CA SER A 486 24.47 8.16 9.20
C SER A 486 23.58 6.93 9.32
N TRP A 487 23.76 6.16 10.39
CA TRP A 487 23.00 4.94 10.65
C TRP A 487 21.79 5.15 11.57
N ALA A 488 21.37 6.40 11.77
CA ALA A 488 20.18 6.74 12.57
C ALA A 488 18.86 6.28 11.93
N GLU A 489 18.85 6.02 10.62
CA GLU A 489 17.75 5.41 9.87
C GLU A 489 18.33 4.36 8.88
N PRO A 490 17.55 3.36 8.43
CA PRO A 490 18.05 2.33 7.51
C PRO A 490 18.44 2.90 6.13
N VAL A 491 19.61 2.51 5.63
CA VAL A 491 20.22 3.03 4.39
C VAL A 491 19.89 2.11 3.20
N PRO A 492 19.55 2.65 2.01
CA PRO A 492 19.25 1.83 0.83
C PRO A 492 20.47 1.13 0.23
N GLU A 493 20.26 -0.09 -0.28
CA GLU A 493 21.28 -0.91 -0.95
C GLU A 493 22.00 -0.17 -2.08
N ALA A 494 21.28 0.67 -2.85
CA ALA A 494 21.87 1.51 -3.90
C ALA A 494 22.97 2.47 -3.40
N CYS A 495 22.86 2.98 -2.16
CA CYS A 495 23.90 3.82 -1.55
C CYS A 495 25.15 2.99 -1.18
N LEU A 496 24.95 1.77 -0.68
CA LEU A 496 26.05 0.83 -0.42
C LEU A 496 26.73 0.37 -1.72
N GLU A 497 25.96 0.16 -2.80
CA GLU A 497 26.47 -0.13 -4.14
C GLU A 497 27.28 1.04 -4.72
N ALA A 498 26.83 2.28 -4.52
CA ALA A 498 27.55 3.48 -4.94
C ALA A 498 28.92 3.58 -4.25
N ILE A 499 28.98 3.43 -2.92
CA ILE A 499 30.24 3.37 -2.16
C ILE A 499 31.12 2.20 -2.65
N TRP A 500 30.54 1.01 -2.84
CA TRP A 500 31.28 -0.16 -3.30
C TRP A 500 31.87 0.00 -4.70
N SER A 501 31.18 0.70 -5.60
CA SER A 501 31.60 0.87 -7.00
C SER A 501 32.96 1.55 -7.17
N ILE A 502 33.39 2.34 -6.17
CA ILE A 502 34.70 2.99 -6.08
C ILE A 502 35.74 2.06 -5.44
N LEU A 503 35.32 1.24 -4.48
CA LEU A 503 36.22 0.42 -3.67
C LEU A 503 36.64 -0.88 -4.36
N GLY A 504 35.76 -1.50 -5.14
CA GLY A 504 35.98 -2.82 -5.71
C GLY A 504 35.11 -3.15 -6.93
N GLN A 505 35.18 -4.40 -7.38
CA GLN A 505 34.47 -4.85 -8.59
C GLN A 505 32.99 -5.07 -8.31
N LYS A 506 32.09 -4.53 -9.17
CA LYS A 506 30.63 -4.63 -8.99
C LYS A 506 30.13 -6.06 -8.73
N SER A 507 30.68 -7.06 -9.42
CA SER A 507 30.33 -8.48 -9.25
C SER A 507 30.63 -9.08 -7.87
N LEU A 508 31.46 -8.42 -7.05
CA LEU A 508 31.83 -8.88 -5.71
C LEU A 508 31.01 -8.19 -4.61
N PHE A 509 30.12 -7.24 -4.93
CA PHE A 509 29.33 -6.49 -3.94
C PHE A 509 28.57 -7.41 -2.98
N SER A 510 27.78 -8.33 -3.54
CA SER A 510 26.96 -9.26 -2.77
C SER A 510 27.81 -10.13 -1.85
N LEU A 511 29.00 -10.57 -2.31
CA LEU A 511 29.94 -11.35 -1.49
C LEU A 511 30.55 -10.50 -0.37
N ALA A 512 30.95 -9.27 -0.67
CA ALA A 512 31.54 -8.34 0.30
C ALA A 512 30.54 -8.02 1.43
N VAL A 513 29.29 -7.68 1.08
CA VAL A 513 28.20 -7.40 2.01
C VAL A 513 27.74 -8.65 2.77
N CYS A 514 27.63 -9.82 2.11
CA CYS A 514 27.33 -11.07 2.80
C CYS A 514 28.35 -11.36 3.90
N LYS A 515 29.64 -11.05 3.73
CA LYS A 515 30.64 -11.23 4.80
C LYS A 515 30.46 -10.27 5.97
N LEU A 516 29.93 -9.07 5.75
CA LEU A 516 29.62 -8.11 6.82
C LEU A 516 28.35 -8.50 7.59
N VAL A 517 27.33 -9.03 6.88
CA VAL A 517 26.12 -9.59 7.51
C VAL A 517 26.44 -10.89 8.26
N GLU A 518 27.25 -11.76 7.67
CA GLU A 518 27.83 -12.90 8.39
C GLU A 518 28.58 -12.42 9.62
N GLY A 519 29.44 -11.40 9.55
CA GLY A 519 30.17 -10.86 10.70
C GLY A 519 29.35 -10.15 11.80
N SER A 520 28.01 -10.08 11.71
CA SER A 520 27.16 -9.24 12.60
C SER A 520 27.47 -7.73 12.53
N LEU A 521 28.22 -7.28 11.52
CA LEU A 521 28.58 -5.87 11.34
C LEU A 521 27.55 -5.10 10.51
N LEU A 522 26.70 -5.80 9.76
CA LEU A 522 25.55 -5.26 9.05
C LEU A 522 24.33 -6.16 9.30
N MET A 523 23.14 -5.56 9.30
CA MET A 523 21.87 -6.26 9.26
C MET A 523 21.12 -5.82 8.00
N LYS A 524 20.53 -6.78 7.28
CA LYS A 524 19.63 -6.51 6.14
C LYS A 524 18.20 -6.75 6.61
N ASP A 525 17.27 -5.90 6.22
CA ASP A 525 15.84 -6.18 6.46
C ASP A 525 15.33 -7.27 5.51
N ASP A 526 14.37 -8.07 5.96
CA ASP A 526 13.81 -9.19 5.20
C ASP A 526 12.86 -8.72 4.08
N THR A 527 12.36 -7.48 4.18
CA THR A 527 11.24 -6.95 3.40
C THR A 527 11.62 -5.87 2.39
N ASP A 528 12.55 -4.98 2.73
CA ASP A 528 13.09 -3.96 1.81
C ASP A 528 14.61 -4.20 1.58
N PRO A 529 15.19 -3.76 0.44
CA PRO A 529 16.65 -3.72 0.24
C PRO A 529 17.29 -2.56 1.04
N LEU A 530 17.16 -2.64 2.36
CA LEU A 530 17.66 -1.67 3.34
C LEU A 530 18.61 -2.37 4.30
N TYR A 531 19.60 -1.59 4.73
CA TYR A 531 20.61 -2.00 5.69
C TYR A 531 20.55 -1.15 6.94
N GLN A 532 20.85 -1.77 8.08
CA GLN A 532 21.00 -1.12 9.37
C GLN A 532 22.21 -1.72 10.10
N VAL A 533 22.78 -1.01 11.07
CA VAL A 533 23.83 -1.54 11.95
C VAL A 533 23.35 -1.46 13.40
N HIS A 534 23.94 -2.28 14.26
CA HIS A 534 23.68 -2.23 15.71
C HIS A 534 24.38 -0.99 16.31
N ASP A 535 23.81 -0.36 17.35
CA ASP A 535 24.33 0.88 17.95
C ASP A 535 25.82 0.83 18.30
N MET A 536 26.28 -0.24 18.96
CA MET A 536 27.71 -0.47 19.24
C MET A 536 28.60 -0.52 17.99
N VAL A 537 28.07 -0.99 16.86
CA VAL A 537 28.77 -1.00 15.57
C VAL A 537 28.78 0.41 14.97
N SER A 538 27.70 1.19 15.11
CA SER A 538 27.70 2.62 14.74
C SER A 538 28.73 3.42 15.54
N LEU A 539 28.81 3.20 16.86
CA LEU A 539 29.81 3.82 17.74
C LEU A 539 31.24 3.40 17.39
N TYR A 540 31.46 2.14 16.99
CA TYR A 540 32.76 1.70 16.48
C TYR A 540 33.10 2.37 15.15
N LEU A 541 32.12 2.50 14.24
CA LEU A 541 32.26 3.23 12.99
C LEU A 541 32.57 4.73 13.22
N ASP A 542 32.09 5.34 14.31
CA ASP A 542 32.50 6.72 14.66
C ASP A 542 34.02 6.85 14.80
N SER A 543 34.70 5.87 15.42
CA SER A 543 36.17 5.84 15.54
C SER A 543 36.89 5.75 14.19
N LYS A 544 36.27 5.12 13.18
CA LYS A 544 36.82 4.94 11.82
C LYS A 544 36.39 6.05 10.84
N THR A 545 35.67 7.08 11.31
CA THR A 545 35.18 8.17 10.44
C THR A 545 36.33 8.90 9.73
N ASN A 546 37.46 9.13 10.40
CA ASN A 546 38.64 9.76 9.80
C ASN A 546 39.28 8.87 8.72
N ASP A 547 39.39 7.56 8.97
CA ASP A 547 39.90 6.58 7.99
C ASP A 547 39.00 6.55 6.75
N SER A 548 37.68 6.62 6.96
CA SER A 548 36.69 6.70 5.88
C SER A 548 36.80 7.99 5.07
N ILE A 549 36.98 9.15 5.71
CA ILE A 549 37.21 10.43 5.02
C ILE A 549 38.54 10.37 4.23
N GLN A 550 39.59 9.80 4.82
CA GLN A 550 40.86 9.62 4.13
C GLN A 550 40.72 8.71 2.91
N MET A 551 39.94 7.63 3.01
CA MET A 551 39.73 6.68 1.93
C MET A 551 38.76 7.16 0.84
N LEU A 552 37.70 7.90 1.19
CA LEU A 552 36.60 8.26 0.27
C LEU A 552 36.59 9.73 -0.16
N ILE A 553 37.40 10.61 0.44
CA ILE A 553 37.44 12.03 0.09
C ILE A 553 38.87 12.48 -0.24
N ASN A 554 39.87 12.08 0.54
CA ASN A 554 41.26 12.52 0.34
C ASN A 554 42.10 11.59 -0.55
N GLY A 555 41.75 10.31 -0.61
CA GLY A 555 42.49 9.27 -1.35
C GLY A 555 41.95 8.94 -2.74
N LEU A 556 40.84 9.56 -3.14
CA LEU A 556 40.15 9.32 -4.41
C LEU A 556 40.52 10.32 -5.50
N LYS A 557 40.26 9.96 -6.76
CA LYS A 557 40.31 10.91 -7.88
C LYS A 557 39.09 11.84 -7.84
N ALA A 558 39.24 13.03 -8.44
CA ALA A 558 38.14 14.00 -8.54
C ALA A 558 36.84 13.40 -9.12
N GLU A 559 36.93 12.50 -10.11
CA GLU A 559 35.76 11.82 -10.70
C GLU A 559 35.01 10.92 -9.69
N GLU A 560 35.75 10.22 -8.85
CA GLU A 560 35.20 9.31 -7.84
C GLU A 560 34.59 10.11 -6.67
N ILE A 561 35.19 11.26 -6.32
CA ILE A 561 34.66 12.24 -5.34
C ILE A 561 33.35 12.87 -5.86
N ALA A 562 33.35 13.34 -7.11
CA ALA A 562 32.17 13.89 -7.78
C ALA A 562 30.99 12.92 -7.78
N PHE A 563 31.26 11.61 -7.97
CA PHE A 563 30.23 10.58 -7.92
C PHE A 563 29.69 10.31 -6.50
N ILE A 564 30.52 10.35 -5.45
CA ILE A 564 30.09 9.90 -4.11
C ILE A 564 29.54 11.00 -3.21
N CYS A 565 30.02 12.24 -3.32
CA CYS A 565 29.60 13.32 -2.44
C CYS A 565 28.07 13.59 -2.45
N PRO A 566 27.34 13.51 -3.59
CA PRO A 566 25.88 13.62 -3.59
C PRO A 566 25.16 12.58 -2.71
N TRP A 567 25.67 11.35 -2.63
CA TRP A 567 25.12 10.33 -1.74
C TRP A 567 25.32 10.67 -0.26
N PHE A 568 26.46 11.27 0.10
CA PHE A 568 26.72 11.70 1.47
C PHE A 568 25.89 12.92 1.90
N LEU A 569 25.48 13.79 0.98
CA LEU A 569 24.55 14.89 1.31
C LEU A 569 23.19 14.38 1.81
N ILE A 570 22.70 13.25 1.26
CA ILE A 570 21.48 12.61 1.73
C ILE A 570 21.77 11.73 2.95
N PHE A 571 22.61 10.69 2.80
CA PHE A 571 22.77 9.59 3.76
C PHE A 571 24.00 9.69 4.69
N GLY A 572 24.84 10.71 4.54
CA GLY A 572 26.07 10.89 5.33
C GLY A 572 25.86 11.45 6.74
N LYS A 573 26.91 11.37 7.57
CA LYS A 573 26.98 12.06 8.87
C LYS A 573 27.12 13.58 8.68
N GLU A 574 26.64 14.36 9.64
CA GLU A 574 26.56 15.83 9.56
C GLU A 574 27.92 16.52 9.24
N ASN A 575 29.00 16.05 9.88
CA ASN A 575 30.36 16.55 9.62
C ASN A 575 30.85 16.25 8.18
N ILE A 576 30.33 15.19 7.56
CA ILE A 576 30.66 14.80 6.18
C ILE A 576 29.74 15.50 5.19
N LYS A 577 28.48 15.83 5.55
CA LYS A 577 27.58 16.63 4.71
C LYS A 577 28.21 17.97 4.33
N ASN A 578 28.75 18.70 5.31
CA ASN A 578 29.43 19.98 5.05
C ASN A 578 30.61 19.83 4.06
N ILE A 579 31.45 18.79 4.24
CA ILE A 579 32.57 18.51 3.33
C ILE A 579 32.05 18.12 1.94
N ALA A 580 31.00 17.30 1.87
CA ALA A 580 30.40 16.87 0.62
C ALA A 580 29.76 18.05 -0.15
N GLU A 581 29.15 19.01 0.54
CA GLU A 581 28.60 20.25 -0.03
C GLU A 581 29.71 21.06 -0.71
N GLU A 582 30.79 21.36 0.01
CA GLU A 582 31.98 22.05 -0.54
C GLU A 582 32.57 21.31 -1.76
N LYS A 583 32.60 19.97 -1.75
CA LYS A 583 33.14 19.16 -2.86
C LYS A 583 32.21 19.09 -4.06
N VAL A 584 30.89 19.05 -3.87
CA VAL A 584 29.90 19.15 -4.97
C VAL A 584 29.95 20.55 -5.57
N GLU A 585 29.97 21.60 -4.74
CA GLU A 585 30.15 22.98 -5.18
C GLU A 585 31.46 23.19 -5.97
N PHE A 586 32.57 22.64 -5.48
CA PHE A 586 33.82 22.67 -6.22
C PHE A 586 33.69 21.98 -7.58
N SER A 587 33.18 20.74 -7.59
CA SER A 587 33.05 19.91 -8.81
C SER A 587 32.17 20.54 -9.88
N LEU A 588 31.07 21.19 -9.49
CA LEU A 588 30.21 21.97 -10.39
C LEU A 588 30.86 23.30 -10.86
N GLY A 589 31.86 23.80 -10.13
CA GLY A 589 32.58 25.03 -10.46
C GLY A 589 33.77 24.85 -11.41
N VAL A 590 34.36 23.66 -11.50
CA VAL A 590 35.52 23.40 -12.37
C VAL A 590 35.12 23.50 -13.85
N SER A 591 36.02 23.99 -14.71
CA SER A 591 35.85 23.97 -16.17
C SER A 591 35.85 22.57 -16.80
N GLU A 592 36.21 21.52 -16.04
CA GLU A 592 36.29 20.15 -16.52
C GLU A 592 34.90 19.51 -16.64
N GLU A 593 34.39 19.46 -17.87
CA GLU A 593 33.04 19.00 -18.20
C GLU A 593 32.68 17.62 -17.62
N LYS A 594 33.63 16.68 -17.67
CA LYS A 594 33.43 15.30 -17.21
C LYS A 594 33.11 15.23 -15.71
N LEU A 595 33.75 16.06 -14.88
CA LEU A 595 33.47 16.13 -13.44
C LEU A 595 32.06 16.65 -13.16
N VAL A 596 31.64 17.68 -13.89
CA VAL A 596 30.31 18.28 -13.73
C VAL A 596 29.22 17.26 -14.10
N ILE A 597 29.38 16.54 -15.21
CA ILE A 597 28.44 15.50 -15.66
C ILE A 597 28.28 14.42 -14.58
N ILE A 598 29.40 13.83 -14.13
CA ILE A 598 29.39 12.77 -13.09
C ILE A 598 28.70 13.26 -11.81
N THR A 599 28.96 14.51 -11.41
CA THR A 599 28.34 15.11 -10.22
C THR A 599 26.82 15.18 -10.35
N ILE A 600 26.31 15.65 -11.49
CA ILE A 600 24.87 15.82 -11.72
C ILE A 600 24.16 14.46 -11.86
N GLU A 601 24.75 13.50 -12.58
CA GLU A 601 24.23 12.14 -12.67
C GLU A 601 24.13 11.48 -11.28
N ALA A 602 25.13 11.68 -10.42
CA ALA A 602 25.11 11.18 -9.05
C ALA A 602 24.06 11.87 -8.16
N ILE A 603 23.83 13.18 -8.32
CA ILE A 603 22.72 13.90 -7.64
C ILE A 603 21.37 13.26 -8.02
N LEU A 604 21.15 13.01 -9.31
CA LEU A 604 19.92 12.37 -9.80
C LEU A 604 19.74 10.95 -9.25
N GLN A 605 20.80 10.12 -9.25
CA GLN A 605 20.76 8.77 -8.70
C GLN A 605 20.48 8.76 -7.19
N ALA A 606 21.12 9.64 -6.42
CA ALA A 606 20.91 9.76 -4.99
C ALA A 606 19.47 10.20 -4.65
N LEU A 607 18.93 11.20 -5.38
CA LEU A 607 17.54 11.64 -5.24
C LEU A 607 16.53 10.52 -5.53
N MET A 608 16.78 9.70 -6.56
CA MET A 608 15.92 8.57 -6.90
C MET A 608 16.04 7.38 -5.91
N ALA A 609 17.02 7.37 -5.02
CA ALA A 609 17.18 6.34 -4.00
C ALA A 609 16.32 6.57 -2.75
N SER A 610 15.84 7.81 -2.51
CA SER A 610 15.09 8.17 -1.30
C SER A 610 13.88 7.27 -1.02
N LYS A 611 13.59 7.04 0.27
CA LYS A 611 12.51 6.16 0.74
C LYS A 611 11.16 6.88 0.79
N SER A 612 11.12 8.14 1.22
CA SER A 612 9.89 8.94 1.30
C SER A 612 9.89 10.16 0.38
N ILE A 613 8.71 10.74 0.11
CA ILE A 613 8.61 11.99 -0.65
C ILE A 613 9.03 13.19 0.22
N SER A 614 8.97 13.08 1.56
CA SER A 614 9.54 14.08 2.47
C SER A 614 11.08 14.12 2.39
N GLU A 615 11.73 12.96 2.36
CA GLU A 615 13.19 12.86 2.16
C GLU A 615 13.60 13.40 0.78
N LEU A 616 12.84 13.06 -0.26
CA LEU A 616 13.02 13.60 -1.62
C LEU A 616 12.90 15.13 -1.63
N GLU A 617 11.91 15.72 -0.96
CA GLU A 617 11.73 17.19 -0.92
C GLU A 617 12.88 17.89 -0.19
N VAL A 618 13.30 17.39 0.97
CA VAL A 618 14.45 17.94 1.71
C VAL A 618 15.71 17.89 0.84
N SER A 619 15.94 16.76 0.17
CA SER A 619 17.08 16.58 -0.73
C SER A 619 16.98 17.51 -1.96
N ARG A 620 15.80 17.67 -2.57
CA ARG A 620 15.58 18.59 -3.69
C ARG A 620 15.84 20.04 -3.32
N ILE A 621 15.43 20.48 -2.13
CA ILE A 621 15.70 21.85 -1.64
C ILE A 621 17.21 22.06 -1.49
N CYS A 622 17.92 21.11 -0.89
CA CYS A 622 19.39 21.13 -0.76
C CYS A 622 20.08 21.23 -2.14
N PHE A 623 19.79 20.31 -3.06
CA PHE A 623 20.42 20.31 -4.38
C PHE A 623 19.99 21.50 -5.26
N SER A 624 18.78 22.04 -5.10
CA SER A 624 18.36 23.26 -5.80
C SER A 624 19.20 24.47 -5.37
N GLY A 625 19.48 24.61 -4.06
CA GLY A 625 20.35 25.67 -3.54
C GLY A 625 21.78 25.62 -4.11
N ILE A 626 22.33 24.40 -4.28
CA ILE A 626 23.69 24.18 -4.79
C ILE A 626 23.76 24.35 -6.33
N LEU A 627 22.84 23.72 -7.07
CA LEU A 627 22.88 23.67 -8.54
C LEU A 627 22.27 24.92 -9.19
N GLY A 628 21.19 25.47 -8.61
CA GLY A 628 20.40 26.57 -9.15
C GLY A 628 21.19 27.81 -9.54
N PRO A 629 22.08 28.34 -8.67
CA PRO A 629 22.92 29.50 -9.01
C PRO A 629 23.91 29.25 -10.17
N ARG A 630 24.25 27.99 -10.44
CA ARG A 630 25.31 27.58 -11.38
C ARG A 630 24.77 27.09 -12.72
N ILE A 631 23.50 26.65 -12.78
CA ILE A 631 22.91 25.99 -13.95
C ILE A 631 23.01 26.82 -15.25
N ALA A 632 22.93 28.14 -15.15
CA ALA A 632 23.05 29.05 -16.28
C ALA A 632 24.48 29.10 -16.85
N ASP A 633 25.51 29.06 -15.98
CA ASP A 633 26.91 28.92 -16.42
C ASP A 633 27.12 27.58 -17.12
N LEU A 634 26.60 26.49 -16.54
CA LEU A 634 26.77 25.13 -17.10
C LEU A 634 26.19 25.01 -18.52
N ILE A 635 24.99 25.56 -18.76
CA ILE A 635 24.38 25.60 -20.10
C ILE A 635 25.10 26.61 -21.01
N SER A 636 25.75 27.64 -20.47
CA SER A 636 26.54 28.60 -21.25
C SER A 636 27.85 28.01 -21.81
N ARG A 637 28.30 26.86 -21.33
CA ARG A 637 29.44 26.11 -21.90
C ARG A 637 29.02 25.42 -23.20
N ASP A 638 29.89 25.37 -24.20
CA ASP A 638 29.56 24.82 -25.54
C ASP A 638 29.63 23.28 -25.62
N SER A 639 29.04 22.60 -24.63
CA SER A 639 28.92 21.14 -24.59
C SER A 639 27.48 20.67 -24.80
N GLN A 640 27.34 19.60 -25.60
CA GLN A 640 26.07 18.92 -25.80
C GLN A 640 25.70 18.08 -24.58
N SER A 641 26.63 17.23 -24.11
CA SER A 641 26.47 16.31 -22.97
C SER A 641 26.12 17.05 -21.68
N LEU A 642 26.84 18.13 -21.36
CA LEU A 642 26.57 18.92 -20.17
C LEU A 642 25.19 19.59 -20.21
N THR A 643 24.76 20.08 -21.38
CA THR A 643 23.45 20.73 -21.51
C THR A 643 22.31 19.71 -21.40
N VAL A 644 22.48 18.48 -21.89
CA VAL A 644 21.52 17.38 -21.72
C VAL A 644 21.36 17.03 -20.24
N VAL A 645 22.47 16.76 -19.55
CA VAL A 645 22.46 16.39 -18.13
C VAL A 645 21.97 17.54 -17.24
N SER A 646 22.26 18.79 -17.61
CA SER A 646 21.68 19.98 -16.97
C SER A 646 20.16 20.07 -17.19
N ALA A 647 19.64 19.71 -18.37
CA ALA A 647 18.21 19.70 -18.63
C ALA A 647 17.50 18.63 -17.79
N GLU A 648 18.03 17.41 -17.71
CA GLU A 648 17.50 16.35 -16.85
C GLU A 648 17.52 16.75 -15.35
N ALA A 649 18.58 17.43 -14.91
CA ALA A 649 18.66 17.95 -13.54
C ALA A 649 17.56 19.00 -13.26
N ILE A 650 17.35 19.93 -14.19
CA ILE A 650 16.27 20.93 -14.08
C ILE A 650 14.90 20.23 -13.99
N THR A 651 14.61 19.22 -14.83
CA THR A 651 13.28 18.56 -14.82
C THR A 651 12.99 17.79 -13.53
N ASN A 652 14.01 17.21 -12.89
CA ASN A 652 13.84 16.41 -11.68
C ASN A 652 13.98 17.21 -10.37
N ILE A 653 14.84 18.24 -10.32
CA ILE A 653 15.15 18.99 -9.10
C ILE A 653 14.23 20.19 -8.92
N PHE A 654 14.06 21.04 -9.95
CA PHE A 654 13.45 22.36 -9.77
C PHE A 654 11.96 22.28 -9.45
N SER A 655 11.55 23.01 -8.41
CA SER A 655 10.16 23.31 -8.08
C SER A 655 9.70 24.59 -8.79
N LYS A 656 8.41 24.91 -8.66
CA LYS A 656 7.85 26.18 -9.18
C LYS A 656 8.57 27.43 -8.67
N GLY A 657 9.08 27.41 -7.43
CA GLY A 657 9.79 28.57 -6.86
C GLY A 657 11.19 28.76 -7.45
N ASP A 658 11.87 27.65 -7.80
CA ASP A 658 13.22 27.67 -8.36
C ASP A 658 13.22 28.23 -9.78
N TYR A 659 12.24 27.86 -10.62
CA TYR A 659 12.08 28.46 -11.94
C TYR A 659 11.92 29.99 -11.86
N CYS A 660 11.06 30.50 -10.97
CA CYS A 660 10.91 31.95 -10.79
C CYS A 660 12.20 32.65 -10.32
N SER A 661 13.11 31.93 -9.66
CA SER A 661 14.35 32.48 -9.11
C SER A 661 15.51 32.46 -10.11
N TYR A 662 15.63 31.40 -10.91
CA TYR A 662 16.78 31.16 -11.80
C TYR A 662 16.49 31.42 -13.31
N ILE A 663 15.27 31.79 -13.69
CA ILE A 663 14.96 32.14 -15.08
C ILE A 663 15.74 33.37 -15.60
N PRO A 664 15.91 34.48 -14.85
CA PRO A 664 16.63 35.65 -15.37
C PRO A 664 18.09 35.36 -15.76
N SER A 665 18.77 34.43 -15.08
CA SER A 665 20.12 33.99 -15.47
C SER A 665 20.12 33.05 -16.68
N LEU A 666 19.06 32.24 -16.87
CA LEU A 666 18.87 31.40 -18.06
C LEU A 666 18.48 32.21 -19.31
N GLU A 667 17.71 33.29 -19.16
CA GLU A 667 17.38 34.22 -20.25
C GLU A 667 18.64 34.97 -20.73
N THR A 668 19.44 35.51 -19.81
CA THR A 668 20.65 36.29 -20.13
C THR A 668 21.81 35.48 -20.72
N THR A 669 21.89 34.18 -20.42
CA THR A 669 22.93 33.27 -20.97
C THR A 669 22.59 32.67 -22.34
N GLY A 670 21.42 32.98 -22.91
CA GLY A 670 21.02 32.45 -24.22
C GLY A 670 20.64 30.96 -24.21
N ALA A 671 20.31 30.40 -23.05
CA ALA A 671 20.04 28.97 -22.86
C ALA A 671 18.99 28.41 -23.85
N VAL A 672 17.98 29.22 -24.20
CA VAL A 672 16.92 28.87 -25.16
C VAL A 672 17.48 28.46 -26.53
N ASP A 673 18.47 29.19 -27.05
CA ASP A 673 19.02 28.92 -28.39
C ASP A 673 19.88 27.65 -28.40
N LYS A 674 20.63 27.43 -27.31
CA LYS A 674 21.45 26.22 -27.13
C LYS A 674 20.60 24.96 -26.98
N LEU A 675 19.59 25.01 -26.11
CA LEU A 675 18.64 23.92 -25.90
C LEU A 675 17.90 23.58 -27.20
N ALA A 676 17.42 24.58 -27.94
CA ALA A 676 16.80 24.37 -29.25
C ALA A 676 17.77 23.80 -30.30
N GLY A 677 19.02 24.28 -30.35
CA GLY A 677 20.05 23.76 -31.25
C GLY A 677 20.45 22.31 -30.96
N LEU A 678 20.33 21.85 -29.70
CA LEU A 678 20.51 20.45 -29.32
C LEU A 678 19.28 19.59 -29.61
N LEU A 679 18.07 20.13 -29.40
CA LEU A 679 16.83 19.48 -29.79
C LEU A 679 16.79 19.16 -31.29
N GLN A 680 17.36 20.02 -32.14
CA GLN A 680 17.54 19.74 -33.57
C GLN A 680 18.55 18.60 -33.86
N LYS A 681 19.61 18.46 -33.05
CA LYS A 681 20.69 17.47 -33.27
C LYS A 681 20.44 16.10 -32.64
N SER A 682 19.72 16.03 -31.52
CA SER A 682 19.46 14.77 -30.81
C SER A 682 18.44 13.89 -31.54
N GLU A 683 18.68 12.58 -31.55
CA GLU A 683 17.74 11.55 -32.01
C GLU A 683 17.08 10.78 -30.84
N ASP A 684 17.57 10.95 -29.61
CA ASP A 684 17.07 10.24 -28.42
C ASP A 684 15.76 10.88 -27.90
N PRO A 685 14.63 10.14 -27.87
CA PRO A 685 13.34 10.65 -27.40
C PRO A 685 13.34 11.14 -25.94
N MET A 686 14.15 10.55 -25.05
CA MET A 686 14.21 10.93 -23.64
C MET A 686 14.85 12.32 -23.51
N ILE A 687 16.02 12.49 -24.11
CA ILE A 687 16.76 13.76 -24.18
C ILE A 687 15.89 14.86 -24.84
N GLN A 688 15.21 14.54 -25.94
CA GLN A 688 14.31 15.49 -26.60
C GLN A 688 13.18 15.93 -25.66
N THR A 689 12.60 14.99 -24.90
CA THR A 689 11.49 15.24 -23.97
C THR A 689 11.91 16.11 -22.77
N ASP A 690 13.08 15.86 -22.18
CA ASP A 690 13.59 16.68 -21.08
C ASP A 690 13.93 18.10 -21.55
N ILE A 691 14.62 18.26 -22.70
CA ILE A 691 14.91 19.58 -23.29
C ILE A 691 13.62 20.35 -23.61
N LEU A 692 12.62 19.69 -24.21
CA LEU A 692 11.31 20.30 -24.49
C LEU A 692 10.57 20.71 -23.21
N THR A 693 10.67 19.91 -22.15
CA THR A 693 10.09 20.21 -20.84
C THR A 693 10.73 21.47 -20.25
N VAL A 694 12.07 21.58 -20.28
CA VAL A 694 12.79 22.78 -19.83
C VAL A 694 12.41 24.00 -20.65
N LEU A 695 12.47 23.95 -21.98
CA LEU A 695 12.09 25.06 -22.86
C LEU A 695 10.64 25.53 -22.61
N THR A 696 9.73 24.59 -22.39
CA THR A 696 8.32 24.89 -22.10
C THR A 696 8.14 25.52 -20.72
N LYS A 697 8.92 25.11 -19.71
CA LYS A 697 8.91 25.72 -18.38
C LYS A 697 9.55 27.10 -18.36
N LEU A 698 10.60 27.33 -19.14
CA LEU A 698 11.16 28.67 -19.38
C LEU A 698 10.10 29.60 -20.01
N ALA A 699 9.31 29.11 -20.96
CA ALA A 699 8.20 29.89 -21.52
C ALA A 699 7.04 30.11 -20.52
N GLU A 700 6.73 29.15 -19.65
CA GLU A 700 5.63 29.27 -18.67
C GLU A 700 5.90 30.31 -17.57
N PHE A 701 7.16 30.56 -17.24
CA PHE A 701 7.57 31.44 -16.13
C PHE A 701 8.45 32.63 -16.54
N GLY A 702 8.89 32.70 -17.80
CA GLY A 702 9.74 33.77 -18.34
C GLY A 702 8.99 34.97 -18.91
N THR A 703 9.75 35.88 -19.51
CA THR A 703 9.22 37.10 -20.14
C THR A 703 8.46 36.82 -21.45
N PRO A 704 7.58 37.73 -21.91
CA PRO A 704 6.92 37.59 -23.21
C PRO A 704 7.89 37.48 -24.40
N GLU A 705 9.09 38.06 -24.28
CA GLU A 705 10.15 37.94 -25.27
C GLU A 705 10.72 36.51 -25.31
N THR A 706 10.93 35.90 -24.14
CA THR A 706 11.32 34.48 -24.01
C THR A 706 10.25 33.54 -24.57
N VAL A 707 8.96 33.82 -24.35
CA VAL A 707 7.86 33.07 -24.98
C VAL A 707 7.98 33.10 -26.51
N ASP A 708 8.10 34.29 -27.09
CA ASP A 708 8.20 34.46 -28.54
C ASP A 708 9.47 33.85 -29.13
N LYS A 709 10.57 33.83 -28.37
CA LYS A 709 11.84 33.20 -28.73
C LYS A 709 11.72 31.67 -28.69
N VAL A 710 11.20 31.09 -27.61
CA VAL A 710 10.96 29.64 -27.50
C VAL A 710 10.04 29.14 -28.61
N LEU A 711 8.95 29.87 -28.92
CA LEU A 711 8.04 29.52 -30.02
C LEU A 711 8.67 29.66 -31.42
N GLN A 712 9.77 30.39 -31.58
CA GLN A 712 10.53 30.45 -32.84
C GLN A 712 11.56 29.33 -32.95
N SER A 713 12.19 28.95 -31.84
CA SER A 713 13.30 27.99 -31.84
C SER A 713 12.88 26.51 -31.73
N ILE A 714 11.66 26.20 -31.28
CA ILE A 714 11.17 24.80 -31.20
C ILE A 714 10.90 24.20 -32.61
N PRO A 715 11.48 23.03 -32.94
CA PRO A 715 11.13 22.23 -34.11
C PRO A 715 9.80 21.46 -33.88
N PHE A 716 8.71 22.02 -34.38
CA PHE A 716 7.36 21.43 -34.27
C PHE A 716 7.20 20.12 -35.08
N ASP A 717 8.05 19.89 -36.08
CA ASP A 717 8.21 18.63 -36.80
C ASP A 717 8.66 17.48 -35.88
N LYS A 718 9.60 17.74 -34.96
CA LYS A 718 10.02 16.73 -33.97
C LYS A 718 8.95 16.48 -32.89
N LEU A 719 8.18 17.51 -32.52
CA LEU A 719 6.99 17.32 -31.67
C LEU A 719 6.01 16.33 -32.33
N ALA A 720 5.80 16.48 -33.65
CA ALA A 720 4.93 15.60 -34.41
C ALA A 720 5.45 14.14 -34.45
N THR A 721 6.76 13.89 -34.50
CA THR A 721 7.33 12.53 -34.46
C THR A 721 7.24 11.86 -33.09
N LEU A 722 7.41 12.62 -32.00
CA LEU A 722 7.26 12.12 -30.62
C LEU A 722 5.81 11.81 -30.24
N LEU A 723 4.83 12.35 -30.99
CA LEU A 723 3.40 12.03 -30.89
C LEU A 723 2.99 10.83 -31.78
N SER A 724 3.95 10.03 -32.25
CA SER A 724 3.66 8.80 -32.99
C SER A 724 3.02 7.73 -32.09
N TYR A 725 2.23 6.84 -32.72
CA TYR A 725 1.45 5.81 -32.01
C TYR A 725 2.30 4.84 -31.18
N ASP A 726 3.51 4.51 -31.66
CA ASP A 726 4.39 3.53 -31.02
C ASP A 726 5.12 4.10 -29.79
N ALA A 727 5.14 5.43 -29.61
CA ALA A 727 5.90 6.15 -28.58
C ALA A 727 5.19 6.27 -27.21
N LYS A 728 4.52 5.21 -26.74
CA LYS A 728 3.60 5.23 -25.58
C LYS A 728 4.22 5.73 -24.26
N GLU A 729 5.53 5.57 -24.08
CA GLU A 729 6.26 6.00 -22.86
C GLU A 729 6.39 7.53 -22.73
N TRP A 730 6.28 8.27 -23.84
CA TRP A 730 6.55 9.72 -23.88
C TRP A 730 5.27 10.57 -23.96
N HIS A 731 4.12 9.96 -24.24
CA HIS A 731 2.85 10.65 -24.52
C HIS A 731 2.43 11.61 -23.38
N GLU A 732 2.59 11.20 -22.12
CA GLU A 732 2.24 11.99 -20.92
C GLU A 732 3.00 13.33 -20.83
N ASN A 733 4.32 13.27 -21.05
CA ASN A 733 5.17 14.47 -21.09
C ASN A 733 4.83 15.33 -22.30
N MET A 734 4.63 14.71 -23.46
CA MET A 734 4.28 15.40 -24.70
C MET A 734 2.94 16.15 -24.62
N PHE A 735 1.89 15.54 -24.04
CA PHE A 735 0.62 16.24 -23.79
C PHE A 735 0.79 17.41 -22.82
N THR A 736 1.61 17.25 -21.78
CA THR A 736 1.92 18.33 -20.84
C THR A 736 2.66 19.49 -21.53
N ILE A 737 3.64 19.18 -22.37
CA ILE A 737 4.40 20.14 -23.20
C ILE A 737 3.45 20.91 -24.13
N LEU A 738 2.61 20.20 -24.92
CA LEU A 738 1.66 20.83 -25.85
C LEU A 738 0.68 21.76 -25.12
N MET A 739 0.13 21.33 -23.98
CA MET A 739 -0.83 22.10 -23.20
C MET A 739 -0.19 23.37 -22.60
N SER A 740 1.02 23.27 -22.05
CA SER A 740 1.73 24.46 -21.54
C SER A 740 2.12 25.41 -22.68
N LEU A 741 2.64 24.92 -23.81
CA LEU A 741 2.96 25.75 -24.98
C LEU A 741 1.73 26.47 -25.55
N ALA A 742 0.58 25.77 -25.67
CA ALA A 742 -0.67 26.38 -26.13
C ALA A 742 -1.19 27.45 -25.16
N LYS A 743 -1.19 27.16 -23.85
CA LYS A 743 -1.61 28.11 -22.79
C LYS A 743 -0.76 29.39 -22.79
N VAL A 744 0.55 29.25 -22.98
CA VAL A 744 1.52 30.34 -22.92
C VAL A 744 1.51 31.16 -24.21
N GLY A 745 1.61 30.50 -25.37
CA GLY A 745 1.67 31.14 -26.68
C GLY A 745 0.32 31.49 -27.32
N LYS A 746 -0.79 31.08 -26.72
CA LYS A 746 -2.17 31.36 -27.17
C LYS A 746 -2.35 30.97 -28.65
N SER A 747 -3.10 31.76 -29.42
CA SER A 747 -3.35 31.50 -30.85
C SER A 747 -2.05 31.32 -31.66
N LYS A 748 -1.01 32.12 -31.39
CA LYS A 748 0.27 32.08 -32.12
C LYS A 748 1.02 30.73 -31.99
N ALA A 749 0.91 30.05 -30.85
CA ALA A 749 1.44 28.70 -30.69
C ALA A 749 0.57 27.67 -31.41
N VAL A 750 -0.75 27.78 -31.27
CA VAL A 750 -1.70 26.81 -31.85
C VAL A 750 -1.70 26.88 -33.39
N GLU A 751 -1.61 28.07 -33.99
CA GLU A 751 -1.45 28.27 -35.44
C GLU A 751 -0.22 27.53 -35.98
N LYS A 752 0.92 27.59 -35.25
CA LYS A 752 2.11 26.80 -35.60
C LYS A 752 1.85 25.30 -35.45
N MET A 753 1.22 24.86 -34.37
CA MET A 753 0.90 23.43 -34.16
C MET A 753 0.02 22.87 -35.30
N PHE A 754 -0.94 23.64 -35.82
CA PHE A 754 -1.71 23.28 -37.01
C PHE A 754 -0.85 23.27 -38.29
N ALA A 755 0.05 24.25 -38.48
CA ALA A 755 0.93 24.30 -39.65
C ALA A 755 1.89 23.10 -39.77
N PHE A 756 2.25 22.46 -38.64
CA PHE A 756 3.08 21.25 -38.58
C PHE A 756 2.27 19.95 -38.38
N GLU A 757 0.97 19.97 -38.67
CA GLU A 757 0.06 18.80 -38.66
C GLU A 757 -0.04 18.03 -37.33
N ILE A 758 0.23 18.69 -36.20
CA ILE A 758 0.14 18.08 -34.86
C ILE A 758 -1.30 17.66 -34.56
N ASP A 759 -2.29 18.40 -35.06
CA ASP A 759 -3.71 18.03 -35.04
C ASP A 759 -3.97 16.67 -35.67
N LYS A 760 -3.36 16.37 -36.83
CA LYS A 760 -3.53 15.09 -37.52
C LYS A 760 -2.92 13.93 -36.74
N ASN A 761 -1.80 14.15 -36.06
CA ASN A 761 -1.20 13.11 -35.21
C ASN A 761 -2.02 12.89 -33.93
N LEU A 762 -2.56 13.95 -33.33
CA LEU A 762 -3.53 13.83 -32.24
C LEU A 762 -4.78 13.03 -32.68
N ILE A 763 -5.29 13.24 -33.91
CA ILE A 763 -6.40 12.46 -34.48
C ILE A 763 -6.02 10.98 -34.67
N LYS A 764 -4.82 10.66 -35.20
CA LYS A 764 -4.35 9.27 -35.30
C LYS A 764 -4.23 8.59 -33.92
N LEU A 765 -3.86 9.36 -32.88
CA LEU A 765 -3.86 8.89 -31.49
C LEU A 765 -5.28 8.70 -30.93
N LEU A 766 -6.29 9.46 -31.40
CA LEU A 766 -7.69 9.17 -31.10
C LEU A 766 -8.15 7.84 -31.71
N GLU A 767 -7.75 7.57 -32.95
CA GLU A 767 -8.14 6.36 -33.69
C GLU A 767 -7.50 5.08 -33.11
N ASN A 768 -6.21 5.14 -32.72
CA ASN A 768 -5.43 3.95 -32.41
C ASN A 768 -4.93 3.87 -30.95
N GLY A 769 -4.93 4.98 -30.20
CA GLY A 769 -4.37 5.06 -28.85
C GLY A 769 -5.18 4.32 -27.77
N SER A 770 -4.58 4.16 -26.58
CA SER A 770 -5.32 3.68 -25.40
C SER A 770 -6.32 4.73 -24.92
N GLU A 771 -7.34 4.33 -24.15
CA GLU A 771 -8.38 5.27 -23.65
C GLU A 771 -7.80 6.49 -22.92
N VAL A 772 -6.68 6.31 -22.21
CA VAL A 772 -5.94 7.40 -21.54
C VAL A 772 -5.33 8.38 -22.56
N VAL A 773 -4.68 7.87 -23.60
CA VAL A 773 -4.07 8.68 -24.67
C VAL A 773 -5.15 9.38 -25.48
N GLN A 774 -6.26 8.68 -25.78
CA GLN A 774 -7.45 9.25 -26.41
C GLN A 774 -8.02 10.41 -25.59
N HIS A 775 -8.17 10.25 -24.27
CA HIS A 775 -8.66 11.32 -23.40
C HIS A 775 -7.74 12.56 -23.44
N HIS A 776 -6.43 12.39 -23.33
CA HIS A 776 -5.48 13.51 -23.38
C HIS A 776 -5.47 14.20 -24.76
N ALA A 777 -5.60 13.43 -25.86
CA ALA A 777 -5.73 13.98 -27.19
C ALA A 777 -7.02 14.81 -27.34
N ILE A 778 -8.16 14.37 -26.80
CA ILE A 778 -9.41 15.17 -26.77
C ILE A 778 -9.19 16.49 -26.02
N VAL A 779 -8.59 16.44 -24.82
CA VAL A 779 -8.35 17.64 -23.99
C VAL A 779 -7.41 18.63 -24.70
N THR A 780 -6.35 18.13 -25.34
CA THR A 780 -5.37 18.95 -26.06
C THR A 780 -5.99 19.59 -27.30
N LEU A 781 -6.72 18.82 -28.12
CA LEU A 781 -7.45 19.34 -29.28
C LEU A 781 -8.48 20.39 -28.87
N LYS A 782 -9.25 20.15 -27.79
CA LYS A 782 -10.19 21.13 -27.24
C LYS A 782 -9.48 22.46 -26.90
N ALA A 783 -8.37 22.40 -26.18
CA ALA A 783 -7.61 23.59 -25.80
C ALA A 783 -7.08 24.35 -27.04
N PHE A 784 -6.66 23.64 -28.08
CA PHE A 784 -6.26 24.27 -29.35
C PHE A 784 -7.43 25.04 -29.98
N TYR A 785 -8.62 24.45 -30.06
CA TYR A 785 -9.79 25.14 -30.64
C TYR A 785 -10.28 26.33 -29.80
N GLU A 786 -10.26 26.23 -28.47
CA GLU A 786 -10.62 27.34 -27.57
C GLU A 786 -9.63 28.51 -27.68
N LEU A 787 -8.34 28.24 -27.89
CA LEU A 787 -7.28 29.26 -27.91
C LEU A 787 -6.98 29.86 -29.30
N ALA A 788 -7.27 29.13 -30.38
CA ALA A 788 -7.08 29.63 -31.74
C ALA A 788 -8.11 30.72 -32.10
N GLY A 789 -9.37 30.56 -31.66
CA GLY A 789 -10.50 31.24 -32.28
C GLY A 789 -10.71 30.76 -33.73
N SER A 790 -11.82 31.13 -34.38
CA SER A 790 -12.22 30.63 -35.71
C SER A 790 -11.11 30.77 -36.79
N PRO A 791 -10.35 29.71 -37.13
CA PRO A 791 -9.31 29.79 -38.14
C PRO A 791 -9.94 29.50 -39.50
N ALA A 792 -9.79 30.40 -40.47
CA ALA A 792 -10.38 30.26 -41.81
C ALA A 792 -9.91 29.00 -42.58
N ASN A 793 -8.84 28.34 -42.11
CA ASN A 793 -8.21 27.16 -42.72
C ASN A 793 -8.18 25.93 -41.78
N ALA A 794 -9.12 25.78 -40.85
CA ALA A 794 -9.17 24.59 -40.00
C ALA A 794 -9.41 23.30 -40.83
N SER A 795 -8.49 22.34 -40.69
CA SER A 795 -8.43 21.03 -41.35
C SER A 795 -9.64 20.10 -41.05
N LEU A 796 -10.37 20.37 -39.98
CA LEU A 796 -11.49 19.57 -39.49
C LEU A 796 -12.82 20.09 -40.02
N ARG A 797 -13.16 19.70 -41.26
CA ARG A 797 -14.55 19.76 -41.75
C ARG A 797 -15.43 18.83 -40.89
N PRO A 798 -16.74 19.11 -40.72
CA PRO A 798 -17.65 18.21 -40.02
C PRO A 798 -17.61 16.76 -40.53
N ALA A 799 -17.34 16.55 -41.83
CA ALA A 799 -17.16 15.24 -42.45
C ALA A 799 -16.01 14.39 -41.86
N ASN A 800 -15.04 14.99 -41.18
CA ASN A 800 -13.95 14.25 -40.52
C ASN A 800 -14.37 13.75 -39.12
N LEU A 801 -15.45 14.30 -38.53
CA LEU A 801 -16.04 13.78 -37.28
C LEU A 801 -16.80 12.46 -37.52
N ASP A 802 -17.20 12.18 -38.76
CA ASP A 802 -17.85 10.93 -39.16
C ASP A 802 -16.88 9.73 -39.17
N LEU A 803 -15.56 9.96 -39.16
CA LEU A 803 -14.52 8.93 -39.12
C LEU A 803 -14.16 8.48 -37.69
N LEU A 804 -14.52 9.25 -36.67
CA LEU A 804 -14.19 8.96 -35.28
C LEU A 804 -15.14 7.92 -34.67
N PRO A 805 -14.66 7.05 -33.75
CA PRO A 805 -15.53 6.14 -32.99
C PRO A 805 -16.67 6.91 -32.31
N TRP A 806 -17.88 6.35 -32.32
CA TRP A 806 -19.10 7.07 -31.94
C TRP A 806 -19.05 7.70 -30.54
N GLN A 807 -18.29 7.11 -29.61
CA GLN A 807 -18.07 7.60 -28.25
C GLN A 807 -17.23 8.89 -28.22
N VAL A 808 -16.19 8.97 -29.07
CA VAL A 808 -15.33 10.17 -29.23
C VAL A 808 -16.12 11.27 -29.93
N ARG A 809 -16.86 10.91 -30.98
CA ARG A 809 -17.80 11.80 -31.67
C ARG A 809 -18.83 12.39 -30.69
N LEU A 810 -19.48 11.57 -29.86
CA LEU A 810 -20.46 12.04 -28.87
C LEU A 810 -19.85 13.02 -27.86
N ARG A 811 -18.58 12.82 -27.45
CA ARG A 811 -17.87 13.74 -26.55
C ARG A 811 -17.51 15.06 -27.24
N LEU A 812 -17.17 15.06 -28.52
CA LEU A 812 -16.88 16.29 -29.30
C LEU A 812 -18.15 17.04 -29.74
N GLU A 813 -19.18 16.33 -30.21
CA GLU A 813 -20.47 16.92 -30.60
C GLU A 813 -21.16 17.61 -29.42
N ARG A 814 -21.07 17.05 -28.20
CA ARG A 814 -21.54 17.71 -26.96
C ARG A 814 -20.87 19.07 -26.67
N PHE A 815 -19.71 19.37 -27.26
CA PHE A 815 -19.07 20.69 -27.16
C PHE A 815 -19.30 21.58 -28.40
N MET A 816 -19.54 21.01 -29.59
CA MET A 816 -19.86 21.81 -30.78
C MET A 816 -21.34 22.21 -30.90
N ILE A 817 -22.25 21.58 -30.13
CA ILE A 817 -23.67 21.96 -30.09
C ILE A 817 -23.85 23.11 -29.08
N SER A 818 -23.35 24.30 -29.45
CA SER A 818 -23.77 25.57 -28.86
C SER A 818 -24.36 26.52 -29.91
N ASP A 819 -24.91 25.98 -31.00
CA ASP A 819 -25.78 26.73 -31.90
C ASP A 819 -26.72 25.79 -32.68
N ARG A 820 -27.94 25.61 -32.18
CA ARG A 820 -29.08 25.07 -32.95
C ARG A 820 -30.42 25.39 -32.29
N THR A 821 -31.03 26.47 -32.76
CA THR A 821 -32.41 26.85 -32.45
C THR A 821 -33.40 25.90 -33.15
N VAL A 822 -34.04 25.01 -32.38
CA VAL A 822 -35.20 24.21 -32.82
C VAL A 822 -36.27 24.29 -31.73
N PRO A 823 -37.55 24.59 -32.05
CA PRO A 823 -38.56 24.95 -31.04
C PRO A 823 -39.16 23.73 -30.31
N PRO A 824 -39.59 23.87 -29.05
CA PRO A 824 -40.18 22.79 -28.26
C PRO A 824 -41.72 22.72 -28.35
N SER A 825 -42.27 21.51 -28.32
CA SER A 825 -43.60 21.21 -27.78
C SER A 825 -43.70 19.69 -27.50
N PRO A 826 -44.59 19.19 -26.62
CA PRO A 826 -45.73 19.90 -26.03
C PRO A 826 -45.76 19.96 -24.48
N LYS A 827 -46.46 20.99 -23.98
CA LYS A 827 -46.82 21.28 -22.57
C LYS A 827 -45.67 21.63 -21.62
N SER A 828 -45.49 22.93 -21.42
CA SER A 828 -44.64 23.50 -20.38
C SER A 828 -45.32 23.45 -19.00
N GLN A 829 -44.88 22.53 -18.14
CA GLN A 829 -44.81 22.85 -16.71
C GLN A 829 -43.70 23.90 -16.53
N THR A 830 -43.86 24.88 -15.64
CA THR A 830 -42.76 25.79 -15.30
C THR A 830 -41.82 25.12 -14.31
N PHE A 831 -40.56 25.57 -14.25
CA PHE A 831 -39.58 25.02 -13.29
C PHE A 831 -40.09 25.12 -11.84
N GLU A 832 -40.85 26.18 -11.51
CA GLU A 832 -41.45 26.38 -10.19
C GLU A 832 -42.55 25.35 -9.90
N ASP A 833 -43.39 25.00 -10.89
CA ASP A 833 -44.41 23.93 -10.74
C ASP A 833 -43.75 22.58 -10.44
N VAL A 834 -42.67 22.24 -11.15
CA VAL A 834 -41.96 20.95 -10.96
C VAL A 834 -41.26 20.90 -9.59
N ILE A 835 -40.69 22.01 -9.13
CA ILE A 835 -40.12 22.10 -7.79
C ILE A 835 -41.21 21.99 -6.71
N HIS A 836 -42.41 22.56 -6.92
CA HIS A 836 -43.53 22.37 -5.99
C HIS A 836 -43.98 20.90 -5.91
N MET A 837 -44.05 20.18 -7.03
CA MET A 837 -44.34 18.73 -7.03
C MET A 837 -43.24 17.88 -6.36
N LEU A 838 -41.97 18.29 -6.47
CA LEU A 838 -40.83 17.64 -5.80
C LEU A 838 -40.77 17.89 -4.28
N LEU A 839 -41.52 18.89 -3.79
CA LEU A 839 -41.66 19.20 -2.36
C LEU A 839 -42.89 18.52 -1.72
N ASP A 840 -43.80 17.95 -2.51
CA ASP A 840 -44.97 17.23 -2.01
C ASP A 840 -44.63 15.78 -1.59
N GLY A 841 -45.36 15.25 -0.62
CA GLY A 841 -44.95 14.08 0.18
C GLY A 841 -45.12 12.69 -0.46
N ASP A 842 -45.56 12.60 -1.71
CA ASP A 842 -45.83 11.33 -2.40
C ASP A 842 -44.64 10.87 -3.25
N ASN A 843 -43.96 9.80 -2.84
CA ASN A 843 -42.80 9.22 -3.53
C ASN A 843 -43.05 8.97 -5.04
N LYS A 844 -44.29 8.67 -5.47
CA LYS A 844 -44.61 8.46 -6.90
C LYS A 844 -44.67 9.76 -7.69
N GLN A 845 -45.10 10.85 -7.06
CA GLN A 845 -45.16 12.18 -7.68
C GLN A 845 -43.78 12.81 -7.71
N VAL A 846 -42.97 12.64 -6.64
CA VAL A 846 -41.55 13.02 -6.61
C VAL A 846 -40.78 12.37 -7.76
N GLN A 847 -40.99 11.08 -8.04
CA GLN A 847 -40.33 10.40 -9.15
C GLN A 847 -40.77 10.94 -10.54
N GLY A 848 -42.05 11.27 -10.73
CA GLY A 848 -42.51 11.95 -11.94
C GLY A 848 -41.83 13.32 -12.13
N ALA A 849 -41.82 14.13 -11.07
CA ALA A 849 -41.18 15.44 -11.07
C ALA A 849 -39.66 15.38 -11.33
N MET A 850 -38.97 14.32 -10.87
CA MET A 850 -37.55 14.09 -11.17
C MET A 850 -37.28 13.91 -12.67
N GLN A 851 -38.14 13.19 -13.39
CA GLN A 851 -38.03 13.05 -14.85
C GLN A 851 -38.33 14.38 -15.55
N ASP A 852 -39.38 15.10 -15.12
CA ASP A 852 -39.77 16.40 -15.67
C ASP A 852 -38.69 17.50 -15.43
N LEU A 853 -37.80 17.33 -14.44
CA LEU A 853 -36.64 18.22 -14.23
C LEU A 853 -35.52 18.05 -15.26
N ILE A 854 -35.31 16.86 -15.84
CA ILE A 854 -34.13 16.54 -16.68
C ILE A 854 -33.89 17.59 -17.78
N PRO A 855 -34.91 18.03 -18.57
CA PRO A 855 -34.72 19.03 -19.63
C PRO A 855 -34.28 20.42 -19.14
N PHE A 856 -34.52 20.76 -17.86
CA PHE A 856 -34.02 21.99 -17.24
C PHE A 856 -32.58 21.83 -16.76
N LEU A 857 -32.22 20.68 -16.19
CA LEU A 857 -30.85 20.42 -15.71
C LEU A 857 -29.85 20.31 -16.86
N GLU A 858 -30.25 19.75 -18.01
CA GLU A 858 -29.42 19.71 -19.22
C GLU A 858 -29.12 21.10 -19.80
N LYS A 859 -29.91 22.12 -19.44
CA LYS A 859 -29.67 23.54 -19.78
C LYS A 859 -28.97 24.33 -18.67
N ALA A 860 -28.49 23.68 -17.60
CA ALA A 860 -27.81 24.35 -16.49
C ALA A 860 -26.47 25.02 -16.86
N GLY A 861 -25.99 24.87 -18.10
CA GLY A 861 -24.90 25.68 -18.65
C GLY A 861 -25.30 27.14 -18.93
N GLU A 862 -26.59 27.42 -19.17
CA GLU A 862 -27.10 28.78 -19.37
C GLU A 862 -27.13 29.56 -18.05
N LEU A 863 -26.49 30.73 -18.01
CA LEU A 863 -26.40 31.60 -16.82
C LEU A 863 -27.73 31.81 -16.08
N LYS A 864 -28.81 32.09 -16.82
CA LYS A 864 -30.14 32.34 -16.23
C LYS A 864 -30.74 31.10 -15.57
N ILE A 865 -30.61 29.94 -16.21
CA ILE A 865 -31.14 28.67 -15.71
C ILE A 865 -30.29 28.17 -14.54
N ARG A 866 -28.96 28.34 -14.61
CA ARG A 866 -28.05 28.03 -13.49
C ARG A 866 -28.35 28.84 -12.24
N ASP A 867 -28.54 30.15 -12.39
CA ASP A 867 -28.88 31.03 -11.27
C ASP A 867 -30.25 30.69 -10.65
N MET A 868 -31.23 30.32 -11.48
CA MET A 868 -32.53 29.83 -11.05
C MET A 868 -32.40 28.53 -10.23
N ILE A 869 -31.62 27.57 -10.73
CA ILE A 869 -31.36 26.28 -10.04
C ILE A 869 -30.64 26.51 -8.71
N ILE A 870 -29.57 27.32 -8.67
CA ILE A 870 -28.76 27.55 -7.45
C ILE A 870 -29.54 28.30 -6.36
N LYS A 871 -30.48 29.17 -6.75
CA LYS A 871 -31.37 29.90 -5.82
C LYS A 871 -32.59 29.08 -5.38
N SER A 872 -32.94 28.02 -6.11
CA SER A 872 -34.05 27.13 -5.78
C SER A 872 -33.72 26.17 -4.61
N PRO A 873 -34.73 25.61 -3.92
CA PRO A 873 -34.51 24.59 -2.90
C PRO A 873 -34.08 23.21 -3.47
N LEU A 874 -33.94 23.06 -4.79
CA LEU A 874 -33.70 21.77 -5.46
C LEU A 874 -32.50 21.01 -4.88
N ILE A 875 -31.36 21.67 -4.73
CA ILE A 875 -30.12 21.01 -4.28
C ILE A 875 -30.23 20.58 -2.80
N ALA A 876 -30.90 21.38 -1.97
CA ALA A 876 -31.20 21.01 -0.59
C ALA A 876 -32.13 19.79 -0.53
N LYS A 877 -33.20 19.77 -1.34
CA LYS A 877 -34.14 18.64 -1.39
C LYS A 877 -33.49 17.37 -1.93
N LEU A 878 -32.67 17.45 -2.99
CA LEU A 878 -31.88 16.31 -3.47
C LEU A 878 -30.96 15.76 -2.37
N SER A 879 -30.33 16.62 -1.56
CA SER A 879 -29.52 16.16 -0.42
C SER A 879 -30.34 15.44 0.65
N GLU A 880 -31.58 15.86 0.91
CA GLU A 880 -32.50 15.18 1.85
C GLU A 880 -32.90 13.80 1.30
N LEU A 881 -33.24 13.73 0.01
CA LEU A 881 -33.69 12.50 -0.65
C LEU A 881 -32.58 11.42 -0.72
N LEU A 882 -31.29 11.80 -0.75
CA LEU A 882 -30.17 10.85 -0.65
C LEU A 882 -30.08 10.15 0.72
N GLN A 883 -30.50 10.83 1.80
CA GLN A 883 -30.35 10.35 3.19
C GLN A 883 -31.35 9.26 3.58
N TYR A 884 -32.42 9.06 2.79
CA TYR A 884 -33.45 8.05 3.07
C TYR A 884 -32.86 6.64 3.18
N ALA A 885 -33.13 5.95 4.28
CA ALA A 885 -32.52 4.65 4.57
C ALA A 885 -33.39 3.44 4.14
N HIS A 886 -34.63 3.66 3.69
CA HIS A 886 -35.59 2.58 3.44
C HIS A 886 -35.47 1.98 2.03
N PRO A 887 -35.53 0.64 1.87
CA PRO A 887 -35.41 -0.02 0.57
C PRO A 887 -36.44 0.42 -0.48
N GLU A 888 -37.64 0.81 -0.05
CA GLU A 888 -38.72 1.29 -0.92
C GLU A 888 -38.41 2.64 -1.60
N GLN A 889 -37.41 3.38 -1.10
CA GLN A 889 -36.99 4.68 -1.63
C GLN A 889 -35.68 4.60 -2.44
N ASN A 890 -35.16 3.38 -2.68
CA ASN A 890 -33.92 3.17 -3.43
C ASN A 890 -33.97 3.76 -4.86
N SER A 891 -35.12 3.73 -5.53
CA SER A 891 -35.33 4.39 -6.83
C SER A 891 -35.07 5.90 -6.71
N VAL A 892 -35.77 6.58 -5.81
CA VAL A 892 -35.65 8.02 -5.54
C VAL A 892 -34.22 8.42 -5.20
N ARG A 893 -33.46 7.58 -4.46
CA ARG A 893 -32.04 7.82 -4.16
C ARG A 893 -31.15 7.70 -5.40
N SER A 894 -31.31 6.63 -6.19
CA SER A 894 -30.55 6.45 -7.43
C SER A 894 -30.82 7.57 -8.43
N GLU A 895 -32.09 8.00 -8.52
CA GLU A 895 -32.54 9.07 -9.40
C GLU A 895 -32.07 10.45 -8.91
N SER A 896 -32.04 10.70 -7.59
CA SER A 896 -31.41 11.88 -7.00
C SER A 896 -29.92 11.97 -7.36
N ALA A 897 -29.18 10.86 -7.24
CA ALA A 897 -27.77 10.81 -7.63
C ALA A 897 -27.58 11.01 -9.14
N PHE A 898 -28.50 10.51 -9.98
CA PHE A 898 -28.51 10.76 -11.43
C PHE A 898 -28.76 12.24 -11.77
N LEU A 899 -29.70 12.92 -11.10
CA LEU A 899 -29.93 14.35 -11.29
C LEU A 899 -28.72 15.19 -10.83
N LEU A 900 -28.05 14.80 -9.73
CA LEU A 900 -26.79 15.41 -9.30
C LEU A 900 -25.66 15.18 -10.31
N THR A 901 -25.59 13.99 -10.93
CA THR A 901 -24.67 13.67 -12.03
C THR A 901 -24.87 14.63 -13.21
N LYS A 902 -26.12 14.86 -13.62
CA LYS A 902 -26.48 15.82 -14.69
C LYS A 902 -26.10 17.25 -14.32
N LEU A 903 -26.38 17.68 -13.09
CA LEU A 903 -26.03 19.02 -12.59
C LEU A 903 -24.52 19.25 -12.46
N ALA A 904 -23.75 18.25 -12.03
CA ALA A 904 -22.28 18.32 -12.02
C ALA A 904 -21.73 18.49 -13.44
N CYS A 905 -22.27 17.74 -14.40
CA CYS A 905 -21.86 17.78 -15.81
C CYS A 905 -22.22 19.10 -16.52
N ALA A 906 -23.43 19.64 -16.31
CA ALA A 906 -23.93 20.81 -17.04
C ALA A 906 -23.71 22.15 -16.31
N GLY A 907 -23.81 22.16 -14.97
CA GLY A 907 -23.75 23.38 -14.16
C GLY A 907 -22.33 23.84 -13.80
N GLY A 908 -21.36 22.91 -13.77
CA GLY A 908 -19.95 23.17 -13.48
C GLY A 908 -19.68 23.65 -12.04
N GLU A 909 -18.54 24.33 -11.84
CA GLU A 909 -18.04 24.75 -10.52
C GLU A 909 -19.07 25.48 -9.62
N PRO A 910 -19.97 26.38 -10.11
CA PRO A 910 -20.98 27.01 -9.27
C PRO A 910 -21.96 26.02 -8.62
N CYS A 911 -22.38 24.98 -9.35
CA CYS A 911 -23.23 23.93 -8.80
C CYS A 911 -22.47 23.04 -7.82
N ILE A 912 -21.20 22.72 -8.10
CA ILE A 912 -20.33 21.99 -7.16
C ILE A 912 -20.14 22.76 -5.85
N LYS A 913 -19.91 24.08 -5.89
CA LYS A 913 -19.85 24.92 -4.67
C LYS A 913 -21.14 24.82 -3.87
N LYS A 914 -22.29 24.84 -4.53
CA LYS A 914 -23.58 24.67 -3.88
C LYS A 914 -23.77 23.25 -3.30
N PHE A 915 -23.23 22.20 -3.93
CA PHE A 915 -23.23 20.84 -3.37
C PHE A 915 -22.39 20.73 -2.08
N LEU A 916 -21.30 21.51 -1.98
CA LEU A 916 -20.40 21.51 -0.83
C LEU A 916 -21.01 22.19 0.42
N GLU A 917 -22.05 23.00 0.27
CA GLU A 917 -22.84 23.56 1.38
C GLU A 917 -23.70 22.48 2.07
N TYR A 918 -23.96 21.34 1.42
CA TYR A 918 -24.75 20.23 1.94
C TYR A 918 -23.91 18.94 2.12
N ASP A 919 -24.50 17.91 2.73
CA ASP A 919 -23.86 16.61 3.01
C ASP A 919 -24.08 15.58 1.90
N ILE A 920 -24.07 16.05 0.65
CA ILE A 920 -24.20 15.21 -0.54
C ILE A 920 -23.03 14.22 -0.66
N ILE A 921 -21.78 14.68 -0.50
CA ILE A 921 -20.58 13.83 -0.67
C ILE A 921 -20.55 12.65 0.32
N PRO A 922 -20.71 12.83 1.65
CA PRO A 922 -20.74 11.70 2.59
C PRO A 922 -21.83 10.67 2.29
N GLU A 923 -23.02 11.13 1.87
CA GLU A 923 -24.13 10.23 1.56
C GLU A 923 -23.91 9.47 0.25
N LEU A 924 -23.28 10.08 -0.78
CA LEU A 924 -22.86 9.35 -1.98
C LEU A 924 -21.81 8.26 -1.64
N VAL A 925 -20.83 8.55 -0.78
CA VAL A 925 -19.84 7.55 -0.33
C VAL A 925 -20.51 6.41 0.46
N LYS A 926 -21.51 6.72 1.28
CA LYS A 926 -22.34 5.73 2.00
C LYS A 926 -23.24 4.93 1.04
N MET A 927 -23.71 5.53 -0.06
CA MET A 927 -24.45 4.84 -1.12
C MET A 927 -23.57 3.87 -1.91
N MET A 928 -22.30 4.17 -2.16
CA MET A 928 -21.33 3.22 -2.73
C MET A 928 -21.13 1.96 -1.86
N GLN A 929 -21.40 2.05 -0.56
CA GLN A 929 -21.32 0.94 0.40
C GLN A 929 -22.62 0.13 0.52
N CYS A 930 -23.70 0.56 -0.14
CA CYS A 930 -24.98 -0.16 -0.13
C CYS A 930 -24.92 -1.46 -0.95
N CYS A 931 -25.77 -2.44 -0.65
CA CYS A 931 -25.78 -3.76 -1.31
C CYS A 931 -26.55 -3.82 -2.64
N VAL A 932 -26.89 -2.67 -3.25
CA VAL A 932 -27.76 -2.56 -4.43
C VAL A 932 -26.96 -1.94 -5.59
N PRO A 933 -26.63 -2.70 -6.66
CA PRO A 933 -25.74 -2.23 -7.72
C PRO A 933 -26.16 -0.91 -8.36
N GLU A 934 -27.45 -0.70 -8.63
CA GLU A 934 -27.96 0.53 -9.27
C GLU A 934 -27.70 1.77 -8.41
N ILE A 935 -27.74 1.63 -7.08
CA ILE A 935 -27.42 2.71 -6.14
C ILE A 935 -25.92 2.97 -6.11
N GLN A 936 -25.10 1.91 -6.11
CA GLN A 936 -23.64 2.02 -6.10
C GLN A 936 -23.13 2.70 -7.39
N ASP A 937 -23.65 2.26 -8.54
CA ASP A 937 -23.32 2.83 -9.85
C ASP A 937 -23.80 4.28 -9.98
N SER A 938 -25.01 4.60 -9.51
CA SER A 938 -25.51 5.98 -9.53
C SER A 938 -24.71 6.91 -8.61
N ALA A 939 -24.32 6.43 -7.43
CA ALA A 939 -23.52 7.20 -6.48
C ALA A 939 -22.08 7.41 -6.96
N TYR A 940 -21.49 6.37 -7.57
CA TYR A 940 -20.19 6.45 -8.21
C TYR A 940 -20.22 7.40 -9.40
N ALA A 941 -21.19 7.28 -10.31
CA ALA A 941 -21.33 8.17 -11.46
C ALA A 941 -21.47 9.64 -11.04
N ALA A 942 -22.20 9.93 -9.96
CA ALA A 942 -22.28 11.27 -9.40
C ALA A 942 -20.92 11.77 -8.90
N LEU A 943 -20.20 11.00 -8.08
CA LEU A 943 -18.87 11.37 -7.58
C LEU A 943 -17.84 11.51 -8.70
N HIS A 944 -17.81 10.57 -9.65
CA HIS A 944 -16.95 10.61 -10.83
C HIS A 944 -17.21 11.86 -11.69
N GLN A 945 -18.47 12.23 -11.98
CA GLN A 945 -18.74 13.49 -12.70
C GLN A 945 -18.43 14.74 -11.86
N MET A 946 -18.60 14.69 -10.54
CA MET A 946 -18.15 15.77 -9.65
C MET A 946 -16.62 15.94 -9.70
N PHE A 947 -15.86 14.84 -9.73
CA PHE A 947 -14.41 14.81 -9.92
C PHE A 947 -13.99 15.34 -11.30
N CYS A 948 -14.58 14.86 -12.39
CA CYS A 948 -14.27 15.31 -13.75
C CYS A 948 -14.66 16.77 -14.05
N SER A 949 -15.49 17.39 -13.21
CA SER A 949 -15.90 18.79 -13.36
C SER A 949 -14.79 19.79 -12.97
N ASN A 950 -14.90 21.04 -13.43
CA ASN A 950 -13.99 22.13 -13.04
C ASN A 950 -13.94 22.40 -11.51
N GLY A 951 -14.84 21.83 -10.72
CA GLY A 951 -14.86 21.93 -9.25
C GLY A 951 -14.24 20.74 -8.49
N GLY A 952 -13.71 19.71 -9.17
CA GLY A 952 -13.30 18.44 -8.55
C GLY A 952 -12.31 18.54 -7.39
N LEU A 953 -11.39 19.53 -7.41
CA LEU A 953 -10.45 19.77 -6.31
C LEU A 953 -11.13 20.21 -5.00
N LEU A 954 -12.26 20.90 -5.07
CA LEU A 954 -13.01 21.33 -3.89
C LEU A 954 -13.77 20.15 -3.26
N VAL A 955 -14.24 19.21 -4.10
CA VAL A 955 -14.85 17.94 -3.70
C VAL A 955 -13.81 17.07 -2.99
N LEU A 956 -12.62 16.94 -3.58
CA LEU A 956 -11.51 16.16 -3.02
C LEU A 956 -11.02 16.72 -1.68
N ASP A 957 -10.93 18.04 -1.53
CA ASP A 957 -10.55 18.65 -0.24
C ASP A 957 -11.61 18.41 0.85
N LYS A 958 -12.92 18.42 0.52
CA LYS A 958 -13.98 18.03 1.47
C LYS A 958 -13.90 16.55 1.83
N ILE A 959 -13.65 15.65 0.86
CA ILE A 959 -13.44 14.20 1.09
C ILE A 959 -12.28 13.94 2.06
N PHE A 960 -11.16 14.64 1.89
CA PHE A 960 -10.00 14.53 2.77
C PHE A 960 -10.28 15.04 4.18
N ARG A 961 -10.83 16.26 4.32
CA ARG A 961 -11.17 16.85 5.63
C ARG A 961 -12.16 15.98 6.42
N MET A 962 -13.07 15.28 5.75
CA MET A 962 -14.07 14.42 6.37
C MET A 962 -13.57 12.98 6.64
N GLY A 963 -12.33 12.63 6.24
CA GLY A 963 -11.77 11.29 6.44
C GLY A 963 -12.56 10.18 5.74
N LEU A 964 -13.04 10.46 4.53
CA LEU A 964 -13.81 9.49 3.72
C LEU A 964 -12.91 8.53 2.94
N ILE A 965 -11.63 8.88 2.73
CA ILE A 965 -10.62 8.00 2.11
C ILE A 965 -10.43 6.73 2.95
N GLU A 966 -10.41 6.85 4.29
CA GLU A 966 -10.37 5.70 5.20
C GLU A 966 -11.54 4.73 4.97
N ARG A 967 -12.76 5.25 4.75
CA ARG A 967 -13.95 4.41 4.49
C ARG A 967 -13.87 3.71 3.13
N MET A 968 -13.38 4.38 2.09
CA MET A 968 -13.16 3.77 0.77
C MET A 968 -12.07 2.69 0.83
N ALA A 969 -10.94 2.97 1.51
CA ALA A 969 -9.84 2.03 1.69
C ALA A 969 -10.20 0.81 2.56
N GLN A 970 -11.20 0.92 3.45
CA GLN A 970 -11.83 -0.22 4.13
C GLN A 970 -12.80 -0.98 3.20
N SER A 971 -13.51 -0.26 2.33
CA SER A 971 -14.50 -0.86 1.40
C SER A 971 -13.86 -1.71 0.28
N LEU A 972 -12.58 -1.51 -0.01
CA LEU A 972 -11.77 -2.40 -0.84
C LEU A 972 -11.69 -3.84 -0.31
N GLU A 973 -11.96 -4.07 0.99
CA GLU A 973 -11.96 -5.40 1.60
C GLU A 973 -13.38 -6.00 1.72
N SER A 974 -14.38 -5.37 1.09
CA SER A 974 -15.76 -5.86 1.11
C SER A 974 -15.91 -7.22 0.42
N LYS A 975 -16.80 -8.09 0.96
CA LYS A 975 -17.13 -9.39 0.34
C LYS A 975 -17.77 -9.22 -1.05
N THR A 976 -18.57 -8.17 -1.24
CA THR A 976 -19.24 -7.83 -2.51
C THR A 976 -18.25 -7.32 -3.56
N VAL A 977 -18.14 -8.03 -4.69
CA VAL A 977 -17.28 -7.65 -5.83
C VAL A 977 -17.59 -6.23 -6.30
N LYS A 978 -18.88 -5.90 -6.49
CA LYS A 978 -19.33 -4.59 -6.97
C LYS A 978 -18.95 -3.43 -6.03
N THR A 979 -18.97 -3.64 -4.71
CA THR A 979 -18.48 -2.62 -3.75
C THR A 979 -16.98 -2.42 -3.85
N ARG A 980 -16.19 -3.49 -4.07
CA ARG A 980 -14.75 -3.38 -4.27
C ARG A 980 -14.42 -2.64 -5.56
N GLU A 981 -15.06 -3.02 -6.67
CA GLU A 981 -14.98 -2.39 -7.99
C GLU A 981 -15.28 -0.89 -7.93
N VAL A 982 -16.45 -0.52 -7.40
CA VAL A 982 -16.88 0.89 -7.29
C VAL A 982 -15.98 1.73 -6.38
N ASN A 983 -15.51 1.19 -5.26
CA ASN A 983 -14.57 1.90 -4.39
C ASN A 983 -13.16 1.96 -4.99
N MET A 984 -12.75 0.96 -5.77
CA MET A 984 -11.48 0.95 -6.48
C MET A 984 -11.46 2.02 -7.58
N HIS A 985 -12.48 2.10 -8.44
CA HIS A 985 -12.53 3.14 -9.48
C HIS A 985 -12.59 4.55 -8.88
N CYS A 986 -13.37 4.76 -7.80
CA CYS A 986 -13.38 6.03 -7.07
C CYS A 986 -12.03 6.36 -6.41
N ILE A 987 -11.29 5.33 -5.96
CA ILE A 987 -9.91 5.47 -5.48
C ILE A 987 -8.96 5.89 -6.61
N VAL A 988 -9.13 5.35 -7.83
CA VAL A 988 -8.36 5.78 -9.00
C VAL A 988 -8.70 7.23 -9.36
N ASP A 989 -9.98 7.62 -9.42
CA ASP A 989 -10.39 9.02 -9.65
C ASP A 989 -9.77 10.00 -8.65
N ILE A 990 -9.71 9.61 -7.36
CA ILE A 990 -9.06 10.36 -6.28
C ILE A 990 -7.55 10.48 -6.51
N VAL A 991 -6.90 9.43 -7.02
CA VAL A 991 -5.48 9.43 -7.38
C VAL A 991 -5.22 10.33 -8.59
N GLU A 992 -6.07 10.30 -9.61
CA GLU A 992 -5.96 11.15 -10.83
C GLU A 992 -6.07 12.65 -10.54
N LEU A 993 -6.86 13.03 -9.51
CA LEU A 993 -6.98 14.41 -9.03
C LEU A 993 -6.08 14.72 -7.83
N GLY A 994 -5.26 13.76 -7.40
CA GLY A 994 -4.52 13.77 -6.16
C GLY A 994 -3.61 14.99 -5.99
N LYS A 995 -3.34 15.33 -4.74
CA LYS A 995 -2.16 16.09 -4.31
C LYS A 995 -1.33 15.16 -3.45
N LYS A 996 -0.03 15.45 -3.31
CA LYS A 996 0.94 14.68 -2.50
C LYS A 996 0.33 14.11 -1.20
N ALA A 997 -0.22 14.98 -0.35
CA ALA A 997 -0.79 14.60 0.95
C ALA A 997 -1.93 13.58 0.90
N TYR A 998 -2.72 13.54 -0.19
CA TYR A 998 -3.79 12.56 -0.36
C TYR A 998 -3.22 11.18 -0.72
N LEU A 999 -2.20 11.15 -1.58
CA LEU A 999 -1.54 9.92 -2.01
C LEU A 999 -0.71 9.29 -0.89
N GLU A 1000 0.01 10.09 -0.12
CA GLU A 1000 0.66 9.65 1.12
C GLU A 1000 -0.36 9.09 2.13
N ARG A 1001 -1.56 9.70 2.21
CA ARG A 1001 -2.66 9.17 3.03
C ARG A 1001 -3.20 7.82 2.52
N MET A 1002 -3.16 7.56 1.22
CA MET A 1002 -3.60 6.27 0.65
C MET A 1002 -2.53 5.18 0.78
N LEU A 1003 -1.25 5.52 0.57
CA LEU A 1003 -0.11 4.61 0.78
C LEU A 1003 0.01 4.15 2.25
N SER A 1004 -0.37 5.01 3.19
CA SER A 1004 -0.40 4.69 4.62
C SER A 1004 -1.60 3.87 5.08
N LEU A 1005 -2.74 3.99 4.39
CA LEU A 1005 -3.91 3.13 4.60
C LEU A 1005 -3.78 1.75 3.92
N GLN A 1006 -2.56 1.40 3.48
CA GLN A 1006 -2.20 0.15 2.82
C GLN A 1006 -3.04 -0.13 1.56
N VAL A 1007 -3.47 0.92 0.84
CA VAL A 1007 -4.33 0.79 -0.34
C VAL A 1007 -3.66 -0.07 -1.41
N VAL A 1008 -2.35 0.09 -1.63
CA VAL A 1008 -1.58 -0.72 -2.60
C VAL A 1008 -1.63 -2.21 -2.23
N GLU A 1009 -1.34 -2.54 -0.98
CA GLU A 1009 -1.34 -3.90 -0.48
C GLU A 1009 -2.74 -4.55 -0.57
N LYS A 1010 -3.79 -3.76 -0.35
CA LYS A 1010 -5.19 -4.19 -0.54
C LYS A 1010 -5.53 -4.43 -2.01
N LEU A 1011 -5.09 -3.56 -2.93
CA LEU A 1011 -5.29 -3.76 -4.37
C LEU A 1011 -4.56 -5.01 -4.87
N VAL A 1012 -3.29 -5.21 -4.48
CA VAL A 1012 -2.51 -6.44 -4.76
C VAL A 1012 -3.22 -7.70 -4.23
N LYS A 1013 -3.86 -7.62 -3.05
CA LYS A 1013 -4.66 -8.72 -2.48
C LYS A 1013 -5.94 -8.99 -3.27
N ILE A 1014 -6.56 -7.97 -3.87
CA ILE A 1014 -7.72 -8.14 -4.77
C ILE A 1014 -7.30 -8.86 -6.05
N GLU A 1015 -6.17 -8.47 -6.67
CA GLU A 1015 -5.67 -9.08 -7.91
C GLU A 1015 -5.26 -10.55 -7.75
N LYS A 1016 -4.62 -10.89 -6.62
CA LYS A 1016 -4.28 -12.27 -6.27
C LYS A 1016 -5.54 -13.16 -6.14
N ASN A 1017 -6.66 -12.57 -5.72
CA ASN A 1017 -7.96 -13.27 -5.59
C ASN A 1017 -8.77 -13.32 -6.90
N SER A 1018 -8.46 -12.50 -7.91
CA SER A 1018 -9.20 -12.43 -9.19
C SER A 1018 -8.54 -13.17 -10.36
N GLY A 1019 -7.33 -13.72 -10.17
CA GLY A 1019 -6.62 -14.51 -11.20
C GLY A 1019 -5.45 -13.79 -11.88
N GLY A 1020 -5.02 -12.62 -11.38
CA GLY A 1020 -3.70 -12.06 -11.69
C GLY A 1020 -3.54 -11.42 -13.08
N SER A 1021 -4.44 -10.52 -13.49
CA SER A 1021 -4.25 -9.70 -14.71
C SER A 1021 -3.29 -8.50 -14.53
N GLY A 1022 -2.99 -8.08 -13.29
CA GLY A 1022 -2.20 -6.88 -12.99
C GLY A 1022 -2.90 -5.56 -13.38
N GLU A 1023 -4.19 -5.64 -13.71
CA GLU A 1023 -4.97 -4.57 -14.30
C GLU A 1023 -5.40 -3.51 -13.27
N THR A 1024 -5.65 -3.91 -12.03
CA THR A 1024 -6.15 -3.06 -10.95
C THR A 1024 -5.03 -2.20 -10.34
N LEU A 1025 -3.86 -2.80 -10.09
CA LEU A 1025 -2.64 -2.09 -9.72
C LEU A 1025 -2.12 -1.27 -10.92
N GLY A 1026 -2.24 -1.81 -12.13
CA GLY A 1026 -1.97 -1.08 -13.37
C GLY A 1026 -2.83 0.17 -13.52
N GLU A 1027 -4.12 0.12 -13.19
CA GLU A 1027 -5.01 1.29 -13.15
C GLU A 1027 -4.63 2.29 -12.05
N PHE A 1028 -4.26 1.82 -10.86
CA PHE A 1028 -3.75 2.69 -9.79
C PHE A 1028 -2.45 3.41 -10.18
N LEU A 1029 -1.50 2.70 -10.81
CA LEU A 1029 -0.26 3.27 -11.35
C LEU A 1029 -0.52 4.26 -12.50
N LYS A 1030 -1.45 3.94 -13.42
CA LYS A 1030 -1.94 4.89 -14.44
C LYS A 1030 -2.65 6.09 -13.82
N GLY A 1031 -3.26 5.94 -12.66
CA GLY A 1031 -3.84 7.05 -11.90
C GLY A 1031 -2.76 8.05 -11.46
N ILE A 1032 -1.64 7.55 -10.93
CA ILE A 1032 -0.48 8.38 -10.51
C ILE A 1032 0.10 9.14 -11.71
N ASP A 1033 0.11 8.54 -12.91
CA ASP A 1033 0.53 9.17 -14.16
C ASP A 1033 -0.40 10.30 -14.63
N LYS A 1034 -1.70 10.19 -14.36
CA LYS A 1034 -2.66 11.25 -14.67
C LYS A 1034 -2.67 12.38 -13.62
N CYS A 1035 -1.99 12.22 -12.49
CA CYS A 1035 -2.05 13.12 -11.34
C CYS A 1035 -1.41 14.49 -11.58
N LYS A 1036 -2.19 15.44 -12.12
CA LYS A 1036 -1.75 16.78 -12.59
C LYS A 1036 -1.02 17.66 -11.56
N HIS A 1037 -1.06 17.32 -10.27
CA HIS A 1037 -0.40 18.08 -9.20
C HIS A 1037 0.90 17.48 -8.67
N LEU A 1038 1.39 16.38 -9.25
CA LEU A 1038 2.74 15.84 -9.00
C LEU A 1038 3.69 16.21 -10.13
N SER A 1039 4.95 16.52 -9.79
CA SER A 1039 6.07 16.55 -10.73
C SER A 1039 6.52 15.15 -11.14
N MET A 1040 7.27 15.03 -12.24
CA MET A 1040 7.76 13.74 -12.74
C MET A 1040 8.58 12.97 -11.70
N ALA A 1041 9.45 13.65 -10.94
CA ALA A 1041 10.24 13.02 -9.89
C ALA A 1041 9.37 12.46 -8.75
N GLU A 1042 8.34 13.19 -8.32
CA GLU A 1042 7.38 12.70 -7.32
C GLU A 1042 6.58 11.49 -7.83
N ARG A 1043 6.13 11.51 -9.10
CA ARG A 1043 5.47 10.35 -9.73
C ARG A 1043 6.40 9.14 -9.79
N ARG A 1044 7.66 9.31 -10.21
CA ARG A 1044 8.66 8.24 -10.27
C ARG A 1044 8.92 7.65 -8.87
N VAL A 1045 9.10 8.47 -7.84
CA VAL A 1045 9.32 8.00 -6.46
C VAL A 1045 8.08 7.33 -5.87
N MET A 1046 6.88 7.88 -6.08
CA MET A 1046 5.63 7.21 -5.68
C MET A 1046 5.45 5.86 -6.39
N LYS A 1047 5.70 5.80 -7.70
CA LYS A 1047 5.69 4.52 -8.45
C LYS A 1047 6.68 3.53 -7.87
N GLN A 1048 7.92 3.95 -7.56
CA GLN A 1048 8.88 3.07 -6.90
C GLN A 1048 8.41 2.60 -5.51
N GLN A 1049 7.76 3.45 -4.71
CA GLN A 1049 7.17 3.04 -3.43
C GLN A 1049 6.04 2.00 -3.61
N VAL A 1050 5.22 2.14 -4.66
CA VAL A 1050 4.17 1.17 -5.02
C VAL A 1050 4.79 -0.16 -5.49
N LEU A 1051 5.81 -0.10 -6.35
CA LEU A 1051 6.50 -1.28 -6.91
C LEU A 1051 7.34 -2.03 -5.86
N ARG A 1052 8.00 -1.33 -4.93
CA ARG A 1052 8.72 -1.95 -3.79
C ARG A 1052 7.76 -2.76 -2.90
N LYS A 1053 6.49 -2.37 -2.80
CA LYS A 1053 5.42 -3.12 -2.11
C LYS A 1053 4.84 -4.28 -2.92
N GLU A 1054 5.09 -4.35 -4.23
CA GLU A 1054 4.71 -5.49 -5.07
C GLU A 1054 5.70 -6.67 -4.87
N SER A 1055 6.98 -6.34 -4.67
CA SER A 1055 8.08 -7.30 -4.57
C SER A 1055 8.25 -7.96 -3.19
N PHE A 1056 7.20 -8.62 -2.66
CA PHE A 1056 7.29 -9.80 -1.75
C PHE A 1056 5.88 -10.40 -1.49
N PRO A 1057 5.73 -11.74 -1.29
CA PRO A 1057 6.44 -12.53 -0.27
C PRO A 1057 7.32 -13.67 -0.79
N HIS A 1058 8.26 -14.07 0.06
CA HIS A 1058 9.25 -15.17 0.02
C HIS A 1058 9.53 -15.94 -1.28
N THR A 1059 10.81 -16.03 -1.62
CA THR A 1059 11.43 -17.36 -1.75
C THR A 1059 12.84 -17.34 -1.17
N ALA A 1060 13.00 -17.92 0.02
CA ALA A 1060 14.30 -18.30 0.54
C ALA A 1060 14.46 -19.82 0.40
N CYS A 1061 15.32 -20.25 -0.53
CA CYS A 1061 16.07 -21.52 -0.50
C CYS A 1061 16.90 -21.69 -1.78
N TYR A 1062 18.23 -21.72 -1.67
CA TYR A 1062 19.07 -22.90 -1.96
C TYR A 1062 20.56 -22.57 -1.99
N LEU A 1063 21.32 -23.16 -1.05
CA LEU A 1063 22.71 -23.63 -1.19
C LEU A 1063 22.91 -24.71 -0.09
N VAL A 1064 22.61 -26.00 -0.35
CA VAL A 1064 23.53 -27.05 -0.87
C VAL A 1064 24.52 -27.53 0.23
N TYR A 1065 24.20 -28.59 1.02
CA TYR A 1065 24.43 -30.05 0.82
C TYR A 1065 25.65 -30.57 1.66
N PRO A 1066 25.89 -31.91 1.90
CA PRO A 1066 25.51 -33.12 1.14
C PRO A 1066 24.69 -34.21 1.91
N ALA A 1067 24.43 -35.32 1.21
CA ALA A 1067 23.53 -36.45 1.58
C ALA A 1067 24.32 -37.78 1.83
N PRO A 1068 23.73 -38.99 1.73
CA PRO A 1068 22.78 -39.62 2.67
C PRO A 1068 23.21 -41.05 3.14
N GLN A 1069 22.67 -41.57 4.25
CA GLN A 1069 22.65 -43.03 4.53
C GLN A 1069 21.36 -43.54 5.21
N ARG A 1070 21.15 -44.87 5.10
CA ARG A 1070 19.97 -45.68 5.48
C ARG A 1070 19.87 -45.81 7.02
N SER A 1071 18.73 -46.02 7.69
CA SER A 1071 17.88 -47.22 7.58
C SER A 1071 16.72 -47.23 8.62
N THR A 1072 15.57 -47.73 8.16
CA THR A 1072 14.54 -48.57 8.83
C THR A 1072 14.55 -48.77 10.38
N ILE A 1073 13.41 -48.49 11.05
CA ILE A 1073 12.52 -49.48 11.76
C ILE A 1073 11.38 -48.78 12.55
N ASN A 1074 10.26 -49.51 12.73
CA ASN A 1074 8.97 -49.10 13.34
C ASN A 1074 9.00 -48.87 14.87
N LEU A 1075 8.03 -48.12 15.41
CA LEU A 1075 6.93 -48.68 16.26
C LEU A 1075 5.90 -47.63 16.74
N LEU A 1076 4.62 -48.04 16.77
CA LEU A 1076 3.45 -47.44 17.46
C LEU A 1076 3.32 -48.06 18.88
N PRO A 1077 2.28 -47.75 19.70
CA PRO A 1077 1.75 -46.47 20.17
C PRO A 1077 1.53 -46.51 21.72
N LEU A 1078 0.76 -45.55 22.29
CA LEU A 1078 -0.17 -45.62 23.46
C LEU A 1078 -0.27 -44.21 24.10
N ALA A 1079 -1.32 -43.71 24.77
CA ALA A 1079 -2.79 -43.85 24.80
C ALA A 1079 -3.28 -43.37 26.20
N THR A 1080 -4.55 -42.95 26.33
CA THR A 1080 -5.33 -42.72 27.58
C THR A 1080 -4.91 -41.50 28.44
N ASN A 1081 -5.80 -40.49 28.62
CA ASN A 1081 -6.82 -40.32 29.70
C ASN A 1081 -6.31 -39.34 30.78
N SER A 1082 -7.11 -38.54 31.51
CA SER A 1082 -8.55 -38.19 31.47
C SER A 1082 -8.86 -37.16 32.58
N ASN A 1083 -9.93 -36.36 32.45
CA ASN A 1083 -10.73 -35.78 33.58
C ASN A 1083 -10.05 -34.72 34.49
N SER A 1084 -10.72 -33.79 35.20
CA SER A 1084 -12.12 -33.26 35.21
C SER A 1084 -12.30 -32.19 36.33
N PHE A 1085 -13.37 -31.36 36.27
CA PHE A 1085 -13.85 -30.37 37.29
C PHE A 1085 -12.95 -29.12 37.48
N GLY A 1086 -13.44 -27.90 37.76
CA GLY A 1086 -14.71 -27.43 38.39
C GLY A 1086 -14.44 -26.99 39.85
N PHE A 1087 -15.07 -25.98 40.48
CA PHE A 1087 -16.20 -25.09 40.14
C PHE A 1087 -16.33 -24.01 41.26
N LEU A 1088 -16.85 -22.79 40.98
CA LEU A 1088 -17.63 -21.88 41.88
C LEU A 1088 -17.04 -21.20 43.16
N GLY A 1089 -17.59 -20.01 43.48
CA GLY A 1089 -17.45 -19.23 44.74
C GLY A 1089 -16.74 -17.88 44.54
N LEU A 1090 -17.35 -16.68 44.43
CA LEU A 1090 -18.60 -16.06 44.94
C LEU A 1090 -18.49 -15.48 46.38
N GLU A 1091 -19.06 -14.28 46.59
CA GLU A 1091 -19.10 -13.40 47.79
C GLU A 1091 -17.83 -12.54 48.02
N ALA A 1092 -17.81 -11.20 47.98
CA ALA A 1092 -18.70 -10.10 48.41
C ALA A 1092 -18.51 -9.66 49.88
N THR A 1093 -18.03 -8.42 50.10
CA THR A 1093 -18.65 -7.39 50.97
C THR A 1093 -17.83 -6.09 50.99
N ASN A 1094 -18.52 -4.95 51.11
CA ASN A 1094 -17.94 -3.67 51.53
C ASN A 1094 -17.74 -3.67 53.06
N GLU A 1095 -16.79 -2.90 53.60
CA GLU A 1095 -17.01 -1.54 54.13
C GLU A 1095 -15.90 -1.08 55.14
N ALA A 1096 -15.67 0.24 55.22
CA ALA A 1096 -15.09 1.01 56.33
C ALA A 1096 -13.65 0.72 56.86
N ILE A 1097 -12.70 1.57 56.41
CA ILE A 1097 -11.93 2.56 57.21
C ILE A 1097 -11.53 2.17 58.66
N ILE A 1098 -10.21 2.15 58.95
CA ILE A 1098 -9.58 2.92 60.06
C ILE A 1098 -8.05 3.02 59.89
N ASN A 1099 -7.51 4.14 60.37
CA ASN A 1099 -6.12 4.61 60.26
C ASN A 1099 -5.02 3.66 60.76
N GLY A 1100 -3.85 3.74 60.11
CA GLY A 1100 -2.67 4.32 60.77
C GLY A 1100 -1.52 3.38 61.18
N LEU A 1101 -0.52 3.27 60.30
CA LEU A 1101 0.90 3.54 60.61
C LEU A 1101 1.70 3.71 59.30
#